data_AF-A0A812UB22-F1
#
_entry.id   AF-A0A812UB22-F1
#
_cell.length_a   1.000
_cell.length_b   1.000
_cell.length_c   1.000
_cell.angle_alpha   90.00
_cell.angle_beta   90.00
_cell.angle_gamma   90.00
#
_symmetry.space_group_name_H-M   'P 1'
#
loop_
_entity.id
_entity.type
_entity.pdbx_description
1 polymer ?
#
loop_
_entity_poly.entity_id
_entity_poly.type
_entity_poly.pdbx_seq_one_letter_code
_entity_poly.pdbx_strand_id
1 'polypeptide(L)'
;MRRRLVQRASGNVLEVAVGSGRNFSYYNAGKVTSLTAIDFSREMLEVAGEKRKELEPIPLRLKLASTHQMDFKDGSFDTVVDTFGICSFEQPVQALQEMRRVVKDDGQVLLLEHGASQHRKRGMFRQKPAGEACARCLPGLLRRQSSAWTWGPPPELAPDELQDALQSITLRAAALLCRDRLDVGSFAPDVQKFSILDSLPPRIKREVLRLASAEMTAERAMGAMVGMAVADSIGAFLEFLPVGKKGSRFNPKTLQVEGSFNKFKLKPGQWTDDTSMGLCLADSLLVCRGYDGADIRVRFWNWWHRGYNNAFRRDPERRNSVGLGGNVAVSLKDVMDSSPSPRFESNREDAGNGSIMRLAPVPIFFSADPEKAAEMSEESSRTTHPGAVAAAACHFLGFFLARAINRDRAATETAAAFLDDTVEDYLRWDWPSAPHAKLVRLLHSAEPEGSRERCWNWRDAAGPFLKETLEARGSSYNGYPVSPNYVGAYSLDGLAIAMHSFYHTASFMEALTRCVNFLGDADSTGAICGQMAGAFYGLSAIDARLVSRLRRWDCDEVALRGALLHVLGASCQGLSLPSPCKPVTVMQVLLTTSKSSVTTESTKTDSASTEEAQSPPIPKIESFDDKLACNSAGFCLLQETCTSQL
;
A
#
# COMPACT_ATOMS: atom_id res chain seq x y z
N MET A 1 20.20 29.21 -10.33
CA MET A 1 19.78 29.06 -8.91
C MET A 1 20.97 29.01 -7.97
N ARG A 2 21.91 28.06 -8.13
CA ARG A 2 23.17 27.97 -7.38
C ARG A 2 23.86 29.32 -7.16
N ARG A 3 24.15 30.07 -8.23
CA ARG A 3 24.76 31.42 -8.14
C ARG A 3 24.05 32.38 -7.18
N ARG A 4 22.71 32.47 -7.22
CA ARG A 4 21.94 33.39 -6.37
C ARG A 4 21.99 33.01 -4.89
N LEU A 5 22.00 31.71 -4.59
CA LEU A 5 22.09 31.20 -3.21
C LEU A 5 23.53 31.35 -2.67
N VAL A 6 24.52 30.85 -3.41
CA VAL A 6 25.92 30.81 -2.99
C VAL A 6 26.51 32.21 -2.79
N GLN A 7 26.09 33.22 -3.56
CA GLN A 7 26.51 34.63 -3.37
C GLN A 7 26.06 35.27 -2.03
N ARG A 8 25.19 34.59 -1.27
CA ARG A 8 24.77 35.00 0.07
C ARG A 8 25.71 34.49 1.17
N ALA A 9 26.54 33.50 0.88
CA ALA A 9 27.49 32.96 1.85
C ALA A 9 28.53 34.03 2.25
N SER A 10 28.91 34.02 3.53
CA SER A 10 29.86 34.97 4.11
C SER A 10 30.61 34.39 5.30
N GLY A 11 31.78 34.95 5.60
CA GLY A 11 32.65 34.51 6.69
C GLY A 11 33.38 33.20 6.38
N ASN A 12 33.58 32.36 7.39
CA ASN A 12 34.09 31.01 7.24
C ASN A 12 32.95 30.10 6.80
N VAL A 13 33.06 29.59 5.57
CA VAL A 13 32.01 28.81 4.92
C VAL A 13 32.35 27.33 4.94
N LEU A 14 31.36 26.50 5.24
CA LEU A 14 31.39 25.06 5.02
C LEU A 14 30.46 24.71 3.84
N GLU A 15 30.97 24.07 2.79
CA GLU A 15 30.14 23.42 1.79
C GLU A 15 30.13 21.91 2.04
N VAL A 16 28.94 21.36 2.23
CA VAL A 16 28.72 19.92 2.41
C VAL A 16 28.26 19.30 1.09
N ALA A 17 28.65 18.04 0.85
CA ALA A 17 28.43 17.37 -0.43
C ALA A 17 28.86 18.23 -1.63
N VAL A 18 30.09 18.75 -1.56
CA VAL A 18 30.64 19.66 -2.58
C VAL A 18 30.65 19.04 -3.98
N GLY A 19 30.71 17.70 -4.07
CA GLY A 19 30.82 16.96 -5.31
C GLY A 19 32.01 17.45 -6.13
N SER A 20 31.79 17.70 -7.42
CA SER A 20 32.82 18.19 -8.36
C SER A 20 33.07 19.72 -8.29
N GLY A 21 32.77 20.39 -7.16
CA GLY A 21 33.05 21.81 -6.97
C GLY A 21 32.18 22.77 -7.79
N ARG A 22 30.94 22.38 -8.14
CA ARG A 22 30.07 23.14 -9.06
C ARG A 22 29.67 24.55 -8.59
N ASN A 23 29.91 24.88 -7.32
CA ASN A 23 29.59 26.19 -6.75
C ASN A 23 30.78 27.16 -6.69
N PHE A 24 31.99 26.71 -7.00
CA PHE A 24 33.23 27.44 -6.71
C PHE A 24 33.26 28.84 -7.33
N SER A 25 33.00 28.95 -8.63
CA SER A 25 32.89 30.23 -9.35
C SER A 25 31.73 31.14 -8.91
N TYR A 26 30.88 30.71 -7.97
CA TYR A 26 29.77 31.52 -7.46
C TYR A 26 30.02 32.16 -6.09
N TYR A 27 31.06 31.74 -5.36
CA TYR A 27 31.40 32.35 -4.08
C TYR A 27 31.95 33.76 -4.28
N ASN A 28 31.59 34.66 -3.37
CA ASN A 28 31.99 36.06 -3.44
C ASN A 28 33.20 36.31 -2.53
N ALA A 29 34.37 36.58 -3.14
CA ALA A 29 35.62 36.83 -2.43
C ALA A 29 35.58 38.04 -1.48
N GLY A 30 34.68 39.00 -1.70
CA GLY A 30 34.49 40.13 -0.79
C GLY A 30 33.66 39.80 0.45
N LYS A 31 33.03 38.62 0.51
CA LYS A 31 32.18 38.18 1.64
C LYS A 31 32.70 36.94 2.35
N VAL A 32 33.36 36.05 1.63
CA VAL A 32 33.82 34.75 2.13
C VAL A 32 35.28 34.84 2.56
N THR A 33 35.55 34.55 3.83
CA THR A 33 36.88 34.57 4.43
C THR A 33 37.65 33.28 4.16
N SER A 34 36.96 32.13 4.21
CA SER A 34 37.53 30.83 3.86
C SER A 34 36.43 29.87 3.44
N LEU A 35 36.74 28.90 2.58
CA LEU A 35 35.84 27.81 2.23
C LEU A 35 36.46 26.48 2.66
N THR A 36 35.74 25.76 3.52
CA THR A 36 35.99 24.34 3.79
C THR A 36 34.94 23.55 3.04
N ALA A 37 35.35 22.62 2.20
CA ALA A 37 34.46 21.81 1.38
C ALA A 37 34.67 20.34 1.68
N ILE A 38 33.57 19.63 1.93
CA ILE A 38 33.60 18.21 2.31
C ILE A 38 32.78 17.35 1.35
N ASP A 39 33.25 16.14 1.13
CA ASP A 39 32.55 15.07 0.44
C ASP A 39 33.00 13.72 1.00
N PHE A 40 32.15 12.70 0.89
CA PHE A 40 32.49 11.33 1.28
C PHE A 40 33.24 10.58 0.17
N SER A 41 33.14 11.05 -1.08
CA SER A 41 33.90 10.52 -2.23
C SER A 41 35.22 11.25 -2.38
N ARG A 42 36.32 10.49 -2.38
CA ARG A 42 37.67 11.02 -2.62
C ARG A 42 37.80 11.52 -4.05
N GLU A 43 37.22 10.81 -5.00
CA GLU A 43 37.23 11.11 -6.43
C GLU A 43 36.55 12.46 -6.71
N MET A 44 35.43 12.74 -6.03
CA MET A 44 34.76 14.04 -6.14
C MET A 44 35.61 15.19 -5.62
N LEU A 45 36.32 14.99 -4.51
CA LEU A 45 37.24 15.99 -3.96
C LEU A 45 38.45 16.23 -4.85
N GLU A 46 38.96 15.20 -5.54
CA GLU A 46 40.02 15.35 -6.55
C GLU A 46 39.56 16.26 -7.69
N VAL A 47 38.37 16.01 -8.25
CA VAL A 47 37.78 16.84 -9.31
C VAL A 47 37.48 18.26 -8.83
N ALA A 48 37.00 18.43 -7.59
CA ALA A 48 36.82 19.76 -7.01
C ALA A 48 38.17 20.49 -6.85
N GLY A 49 39.23 19.77 -6.47
CA GLY A 49 40.57 20.30 -6.30
C GLY A 49 41.16 20.91 -7.58
N GLU A 50 40.88 20.32 -8.73
CA GLU A 50 41.28 20.85 -10.04
C GLU A 50 40.71 22.25 -10.32
N LYS A 51 39.53 22.56 -9.75
CA LYS A 51 38.82 23.84 -9.89
C LYS A 51 39.18 24.88 -8.83
N ARG A 52 40.20 24.63 -8.00
CA ARG A 52 40.65 25.56 -6.95
C ARG A 52 40.85 26.99 -7.45
N LYS A 53 41.35 27.17 -8.67
CA LYS A 53 41.58 28.50 -9.28
C LYS A 53 40.30 29.32 -9.42
N GLU A 54 39.12 28.70 -9.51
CA GLU A 54 37.83 29.40 -9.57
C GLU A 54 37.47 30.13 -8.25
N LEU A 55 38.12 29.78 -7.14
CA LEU A 55 37.87 30.38 -5.83
C LEU A 55 38.84 31.50 -5.46
N GLU A 56 39.96 31.67 -6.18
CA GLU A 56 40.95 32.69 -5.81
C GLU A 56 40.32 34.09 -5.74
N PRO A 57 40.59 34.89 -4.68
CA PRO A 57 41.57 34.69 -3.61
C PRO A 57 41.07 33.93 -2.35
N ILE A 58 39.88 33.31 -2.36
CA ILE A 58 39.31 32.60 -1.21
C ILE A 58 40.15 31.34 -0.88
N PRO A 59 40.66 31.20 0.36
CA PRO A 59 41.34 29.99 0.79
C PRO A 59 40.40 28.77 0.81
N LEU A 60 40.72 27.74 0.03
CA LEU A 60 39.97 26.47 -0.02
C LEU A 60 40.67 25.34 0.77
N ARG A 61 39.93 24.70 1.67
CA ARG A 61 40.29 23.43 2.33
C ARG A 61 39.35 22.31 1.88
N LEU A 62 39.89 21.23 1.34
CA LEU A 62 39.13 20.02 1.00
C LEU A 62 39.34 18.98 2.09
N LYS A 63 38.27 18.37 2.62
CA LYS A 63 38.34 17.32 3.65
C LYS A 63 37.42 16.17 3.28
N LEU A 64 37.96 14.96 3.22
CA LEU A 64 37.19 13.73 3.07
C LEU A 64 36.39 13.51 4.37
N ALA A 65 35.07 13.67 4.32
CA ALA A 65 34.21 13.57 5.49
C ALA A 65 32.75 13.28 5.12
N SER A 66 32.05 12.62 6.03
CA SER A 66 30.60 12.38 5.95
C SER A 66 29.84 13.53 6.62
N THR A 67 28.73 13.97 6.02
CA THR A 67 27.85 14.99 6.60
C THR A 67 27.06 14.47 7.81
N HIS A 68 27.04 13.16 8.08
CA HIS A 68 26.34 12.56 9.21
C HIS A 68 27.06 12.75 10.56
N GLN A 69 28.39 12.95 10.53
CA GLN A 69 29.19 13.24 11.71
C GLN A 69 30.46 13.98 11.27
N MET A 70 30.46 15.29 11.45
CA MET A 70 31.55 16.15 11.01
C MET A 70 32.54 16.40 12.14
N ASP A 71 33.81 16.10 11.88
CA ASP A 71 34.93 16.40 12.79
C ASP A 71 35.28 17.90 12.73
N PHE A 72 34.36 18.72 13.21
CA PHE A 72 34.47 20.16 13.44
C PHE A 72 33.87 20.48 14.81
N LYS A 73 34.39 21.51 15.47
CA LYS A 73 33.83 22.01 16.73
C LYS A 73 32.47 22.67 16.47
N ASP A 74 31.63 22.70 17.49
CA ASP A 74 30.36 23.42 17.45
C ASP A 74 30.60 24.90 17.15
N GLY A 75 29.73 25.51 16.32
CA GLY A 75 29.83 26.94 15.98
C GLY A 75 31.10 27.35 15.22
N SER A 76 31.72 26.44 14.46
CA SER A 76 32.96 26.72 13.70
C SER A 76 32.76 27.58 12.45
N PHE A 77 31.55 27.62 11.87
CA PHE A 77 31.30 28.24 10.57
C PHE A 77 30.25 29.35 10.63
N ASP A 78 30.48 30.42 9.87
CA ASP A 78 29.57 31.54 9.71
C ASP A 78 28.44 31.22 8.71
N THR A 79 28.74 30.41 7.69
CA THR A 79 27.76 29.91 6.73
C THR A 79 27.99 28.43 6.42
N VAL A 80 26.93 27.63 6.40
CA VAL A 80 26.94 26.25 5.85
C VAL A 80 26.11 26.23 4.57
N VAL A 81 26.60 25.59 3.51
CA VAL A 81 25.98 25.55 2.19
C VAL A 81 25.79 24.11 1.75
N ASP A 82 24.58 23.78 1.30
CA ASP A 82 24.29 22.55 0.56
C ASP A 82 23.48 22.89 -0.71
N THR A 83 23.79 22.19 -1.80
CA THR A 83 23.08 22.36 -3.08
C THR A 83 22.80 21.02 -3.75
N PHE A 84 21.61 20.50 -3.52
CA PHE A 84 21.12 19.21 -4.03
C PHE A 84 21.90 18.02 -3.44
N GLY A 85 22.49 18.19 -2.26
CA GLY A 85 23.20 17.14 -1.53
C GLY A 85 22.25 16.37 -0.62
N ILE A 86 21.36 17.09 0.08
CA ILE A 86 20.48 16.49 1.10
C ILE A 86 19.56 15.43 0.51
N CYS A 87 19.06 15.61 -0.71
CA CYS A 87 18.21 14.63 -1.38
C CYS A 87 18.87 13.27 -1.62
N SER A 88 20.19 13.19 -1.49
CA SER A 88 20.99 11.99 -1.71
C SER A 88 21.54 11.39 -0.42
N PHE A 89 21.26 11.98 0.75
CA PHE A 89 21.72 11.46 2.04
C PHE A 89 20.80 10.36 2.55
N GLU A 90 21.39 9.29 3.09
CA GLU A 90 20.64 8.21 3.75
C GLU A 90 19.91 8.69 5.01
N GLN A 91 20.51 9.62 5.76
CA GLN A 91 19.95 10.19 6.99
C GLN A 91 19.93 11.73 6.94
N PRO A 92 19.00 12.34 6.16
CA PRO A 92 18.98 13.78 5.89
C PRO A 92 18.73 14.63 7.15
N VAL A 93 18.01 14.10 8.15
CA VAL A 93 17.75 14.80 9.42
C VAL A 93 19.03 14.93 10.24
N GLN A 94 19.82 13.85 10.36
CA GLN A 94 21.10 13.87 11.07
C GLN A 94 22.09 14.83 10.40
N ALA A 95 22.15 14.82 9.07
CA ALA A 95 22.97 15.76 8.32
C ALA A 95 22.60 17.22 8.61
N LEU A 96 21.30 17.55 8.67
CA LEU A 96 20.82 18.89 9.04
C LEU A 96 21.15 19.25 10.51
N GLN A 97 21.09 18.29 11.43
CA GLN A 97 21.50 18.50 12.82
C GLN A 97 23.00 18.83 12.91
N GLU A 98 23.84 18.11 12.18
CA GLU A 98 25.27 18.37 12.12
C GLU A 98 25.58 19.72 11.46
N MET A 99 24.90 20.08 10.37
CA MET A 99 25.01 21.43 9.77
C MET A 99 24.64 22.52 10.78
N ARG A 100 23.58 22.32 11.58
CA ARG A 100 23.19 23.25 12.65
C ARG A 100 24.19 23.29 13.80
N ARG A 101 24.80 22.17 14.16
CA ARG A 101 25.81 22.11 15.22
C ARG A 101 27.06 22.88 14.85
N VAL A 102 27.53 22.74 13.61
CA VAL A 102 28.80 23.36 13.18
C VAL A 102 28.64 24.83 12.75
N VAL A 103 27.43 25.31 12.48
CA VAL A 103 27.17 26.74 12.23
C VAL A 103 27.05 27.51 13.54
N LYS A 104 27.57 28.75 13.56
CA LYS A 104 27.40 29.68 14.69
C LYS A 104 25.92 29.97 14.95
N ASP A 105 25.59 30.37 16.17
CA ASP A 105 24.21 30.69 16.55
C ASP A 105 23.62 31.86 15.76
N ASP A 106 24.45 32.81 15.34
CA ASP A 106 24.11 33.93 14.44
C ASP A 106 24.46 33.66 12.96
N GLY A 107 24.95 32.45 12.67
CA GLY A 107 25.31 32.03 11.32
C GLY A 107 24.11 31.56 10.51
N GLN A 108 24.35 31.22 9.24
CA GLN A 108 23.30 30.83 8.29
C GLN A 108 23.55 29.47 7.64
N VAL A 109 22.46 28.73 7.40
CA VAL A 109 22.49 27.51 6.58
C VAL A 109 21.74 27.80 5.28
N LEU A 110 22.40 27.62 4.15
CA LEU A 110 21.90 27.90 2.81
C LEU A 110 21.67 26.60 2.06
N LEU A 111 20.40 26.30 1.78
CA LEU A 111 19.99 25.04 1.15
C LEU A 111 19.32 25.30 -0.21
N LEU A 112 19.73 24.55 -1.23
CA LEU A 112 19.07 24.51 -2.54
C LEU A 112 18.70 23.07 -2.87
N GLU A 113 17.42 22.71 -2.75
CA GLU A 113 16.95 21.33 -2.86
C GLU A 113 15.78 21.16 -3.84
N HIS A 114 15.50 19.92 -4.26
CA HIS A 114 14.39 19.57 -5.17
C HIS A 114 12.99 19.60 -4.50
N GLY A 115 12.91 19.77 -3.17
CA GLY A 115 11.65 19.73 -2.39
C GLY A 115 11.03 21.09 -2.06
N ALA A 116 9.69 21.18 -2.04
CA ALA A 116 8.96 22.38 -1.63
C ALA A 116 8.71 22.43 -0.10
N SER A 117 8.88 23.60 0.51
CA SER A 117 8.56 23.88 1.93
C SER A 117 7.08 24.21 2.14
N GLN A 118 6.47 23.77 3.26
CA GLN A 118 5.02 23.89 3.53
C GLN A 118 4.57 25.15 4.32
N HIS A 119 5.43 26.13 4.63
CA HIS A 119 5.02 27.28 5.45
C HIS A 119 4.98 28.63 4.68
N ARG A 120 3.77 29.16 4.49
CA ARG A 120 3.46 30.52 4.00
C ARG A 120 2.98 31.37 5.21
N LYS A 121 3.81 32.35 5.60
CA LYS A 121 3.89 33.09 6.91
C LYS A 121 2.57 33.61 7.54
N ARG A 122 2.50 33.61 8.88
CA ARG A 122 1.67 34.53 9.73
C ARG A 122 2.59 35.55 10.43
N GLY A 123 2.29 36.86 10.33
CA GLY A 123 2.86 37.95 11.14
C GLY A 123 3.43 39.18 10.40
N MET A 124 2.55 40.12 10.02
CA MET A 124 2.65 41.57 9.76
C MET A 124 3.81 42.25 8.94
N PHE A 125 3.40 42.89 7.83
CA PHE A 125 3.96 44.03 7.04
C PHE A 125 5.41 44.06 6.50
N ARG A 126 5.60 43.57 5.25
CA ARG A 126 6.19 44.22 4.04
C ARG A 126 6.51 43.12 2.99
N GLN A 127 5.92 43.16 1.79
CA GLN A 127 6.12 42.13 0.76
C GLN A 127 7.40 42.33 -0.08
N LYS A 128 8.17 41.24 -0.26
CA LYS A 128 8.88 40.83 -1.50
C LYS A 128 8.81 39.30 -1.61
N PRO A 129 8.49 38.69 -2.78
CA PRO A 129 8.43 37.25 -2.94
C PRO A 129 9.75 36.68 -3.47
N ALA A 130 10.48 36.00 -2.61
CA ALA A 130 11.35 34.87 -2.92
C ALA A 130 11.45 34.07 -1.61
N GLY A 131 10.98 32.83 -1.63
CA GLY A 131 10.87 32.00 -0.44
C GLY A 131 12.21 31.78 0.24
N GLU A 132 12.40 32.48 1.36
CA GLU A 132 13.45 32.22 2.34
C GLU A 132 12.90 31.28 3.41
N ALA A 133 13.61 30.17 3.65
CA ALA A 133 13.49 29.42 4.89
C ALA A 133 14.31 30.15 5.97
N CYS A 134 13.66 31.00 6.75
CA CYS A 134 14.19 31.49 8.03
C CYS A 134 13.82 30.46 9.10
N ALA A 135 14.79 30.04 9.91
CA ALA A 135 14.69 29.06 10.97
C ALA A 135 13.68 29.46 12.06
N ARG A 136 12.40 29.20 11.82
CA ARG A 136 11.32 29.38 12.81
C ARG A 136 10.37 28.18 12.88
N CYS A 137 10.93 26.98 12.79
CA CYS A 137 10.32 25.75 13.33
C CYS A 137 10.80 25.41 14.76
N LEU A 138 11.56 26.29 15.43
CA LEU A 138 12.11 26.00 16.76
C LEU A 138 11.16 26.16 17.98
N PRO A 139 10.03 26.90 17.99
CA PRO A 139 9.29 27.04 19.26
C PRO A 139 8.41 25.84 19.66
N GLY A 140 8.10 24.92 18.74
CA GLY A 140 7.25 23.75 19.05
C GLY A 140 8.01 22.52 19.57
N LEU A 141 9.35 22.57 19.57
CA LEU A 141 10.23 21.40 19.74
C LEU A 141 11.16 21.49 20.97
N LEU A 142 11.04 22.53 21.80
CA LEU A 142 11.96 22.78 22.91
C LEU A 142 11.24 22.82 24.27
N ARG A 143 11.54 21.86 25.16
CA ARG A 143 11.30 22.00 26.60
C ARG A 143 12.61 22.36 27.30
N ARG A 144 12.53 23.30 28.24
CA ARG A 144 13.64 23.65 29.14
C ARG A 144 13.54 22.75 30.38
N GLN A 145 14.40 21.75 30.51
CA GLN A 145 14.68 21.10 31.79
C GLN A 145 16.14 21.38 32.14
N SER A 146 16.35 21.96 33.33
CA SER A 146 17.64 22.08 34.04
C SER A 146 18.91 21.96 33.18
N SER A 147 19.41 23.11 32.70
CA SER A 147 20.73 23.31 32.10
C SER A 147 21.12 22.55 30.82
N ALA A 148 20.23 21.76 30.20
CA ALA A 148 20.51 21.12 28.90
C ALA A 148 19.27 21.14 27.97
N TRP A 149 19.49 21.36 26.67
CA TRP A 149 18.45 21.19 25.64
C TRP A 149 18.49 19.74 25.15
N THR A 150 17.44 18.96 25.38
CA THR A 150 17.29 17.60 24.83
C THR A 150 16.15 17.57 23.82
N TRP A 151 16.39 16.89 22.69
CA TRP A 151 15.35 16.60 21.69
C TRP A 151 14.42 15.52 22.24
N GLY A 152 13.17 15.86 22.48
CA GLY A 152 12.09 14.86 22.50
C GLY A 152 11.65 14.53 21.07
N PRO A 153 10.99 13.39 20.84
CA PRO A 153 10.25 13.19 19.58
C PRO A 153 9.32 14.39 19.31
N PRO A 154 8.96 14.66 18.03
CA PRO A 154 7.91 15.65 17.74
C PRO A 154 6.70 15.36 18.63
N PRO A 155 5.96 16.39 19.11
CA PRO A 155 4.77 16.12 19.89
C PRO A 155 3.92 15.13 19.10
N GLU A 156 3.65 13.96 19.68
CA GLU A 156 2.61 13.08 19.18
C GLU A 156 1.38 13.95 19.07
N LEU A 157 0.84 14.06 17.86
CA LEU A 157 -0.44 14.73 17.65
C LEU A 157 -1.41 14.13 18.67
N ALA A 158 -2.23 14.97 19.30
CA ALA A 158 -3.32 14.43 20.09
C ALA A 158 -4.13 13.47 19.19
N PRO A 159 -4.69 12.36 19.71
CA PRO A 159 -5.37 11.38 18.89
C PRO A 159 -6.37 11.98 17.88
N ASP A 160 -7.14 12.98 18.31
CA ASP A 160 -8.11 13.69 17.46
C ASP A 160 -7.41 14.47 16.32
N GLU A 161 -6.33 15.19 16.63
CA GLU A 161 -5.55 15.93 15.62
C GLU A 161 -4.86 14.99 14.61
N LEU A 162 -4.44 13.80 15.07
CA LEU A 162 -3.87 12.76 14.22
C LEU A 162 -4.93 12.22 13.25
N GLN A 163 -6.12 11.92 13.76
CA GLN A 163 -7.24 11.41 12.97
C GLN A 163 -7.70 12.43 11.93
N ASP A 164 -7.84 13.70 12.32
CA ASP A 164 -8.20 14.81 11.41
C ASP A 164 -7.16 15.00 10.30
N ALA A 165 -5.87 14.97 10.65
CA ALA A 165 -4.78 15.08 9.68
C ALA A 165 -4.79 13.91 8.69
N LEU A 166 -4.96 12.68 9.19
CA LEU A 166 -5.05 11.46 8.39
C LEU A 166 -6.27 11.48 7.47
N GLN A 167 -7.43 11.93 7.96
CA GLN A 167 -8.64 12.07 7.16
C GLN A 167 -8.47 13.10 6.04
N SER A 168 -7.96 14.28 6.38
CA SER A 168 -7.72 15.38 5.42
C SER A 168 -6.75 15.00 4.30
N ILE A 169 -5.64 14.33 4.60
CA ILE A 169 -4.69 13.89 3.57
C ILE A 169 -5.28 12.76 2.72
N THR A 170 -6.05 11.85 3.32
CA THR A 170 -6.67 10.72 2.62
C THR A 170 -7.78 11.16 1.67
N LEU A 171 -8.62 12.13 2.06
CA LEU A 171 -9.64 12.69 1.16
C LEU A 171 -9.02 13.38 -0.06
N ARG A 172 -7.86 14.05 0.11
CA ARG A 172 -7.10 14.59 -1.03
C ARG A 172 -6.53 13.50 -1.91
N ALA A 173 -5.98 12.43 -1.32
CA ALA A 173 -5.50 11.28 -2.08
C ALA A 173 -6.65 10.64 -2.87
N ALA A 174 -7.81 10.46 -2.24
CA ALA A 174 -9.03 9.94 -2.85
C ALA A 174 -9.48 10.78 -4.06
N ALA A 175 -9.44 12.11 -3.96
CA ALA A 175 -9.77 12.99 -5.08
C ALA A 175 -8.85 12.82 -6.31
N LEU A 176 -7.63 12.33 -6.10
CA LEU A 176 -6.62 12.10 -7.14
C LEU A 176 -6.60 10.67 -7.68
N LEU A 177 -7.31 9.73 -7.04
CA LEU A 177 -7.39 8.35 -7.55
C LEU A 177 -8.04 8.35 -8.93
N CYS A 178 -7.44 7.59 -9.85
CA CYS A 178 -8.02 7.39 -11.17
C CYS A 178 -9.43 6.79 -11.03
N ARG A 179 -10.45 7.52 -11.48
CA ARG A 179 -11.85 7.09 -11.42
C ARG A 179 -12.32 6.39 -12.68
N ASP A 180 -11.50 6.41 -13.72
CA ASP A 180 -11.84 5.77 -14.98
C ASP A 180 -11.85 4.26 -14.78
N ARG A 181 -12.90 3.61 -15.29
CA ARG A 181 -12.97 2.15 -15.29
C ARG A 181 -11.84 1.61 -16.15
N LEU A 182 -11.18 0.55 -15.67
CA LEU A 182 -10.15 -0.13 -16.45
C LEU A 182 -10.78 -0.71 -17.71
N ASP A 183 -10.46 -0.13 -18.87
CA ASP A 183 -10.95 -0.58 -20.16
C ASP A 183 -10.53 -2.03 -20.44
N VAL A 184 -11.48 -2.80 -20.96
CA VAL A 184 -11.35 -4.20 -21.34
C VAL A 184 -11.16 -4.27 -22.87
N GLY A 185 -9.94 -4.02 -23.37
CA GLY A 185 -9.70 -3.96 -24.83
C GLY A 185 -8.24 -3.78 -25.27
N SER A 186 -8.00 -3.76 -26.59
CA SER A 186 -6.66 -3.65 -27.20
C SER A 186 -5.99 -2.29 -27.02
N PHE A 187 -6.75 -1.25 -26.67
CA PHE A 187 -6.26 0.11 -26.42
C PHE A 187 -6.09 0.43 -24.93
N ALA A 188 -6.32 -0.55 -24.04
CA ALA A 188 -6.13 -0.36 -22.61
C ALA A 188 -4.66 -0.03 -22.28
N PRO A 189 -4.38 0.77 -21.23
CA PRO A 189 -3.03 0.97 -20.74
C PRO A 189 -2.35 -0.38 -20.45
N ASP A 190 -1.00 -0.43 -20.42
CA ASP A 190 -0.25 -1.62 -19.99
C ASP A 190 -0.65 -1.96 -18.54
N VAL A 191 -1.71 -2.77 -18.39
CA VAL A 191 -2.40 -3.00 -17.12
C VAL A 191 -1.49 -3.72 -16.13
N GLN A 192 -0.49 -4.45 -16.64
CA GLN A 192 0.55 -5.07 -15.82
C GLN A 192 1.41 -4.03 -15.08
N LYS A 193 1.61 -2.85 -15.68
CA LYS A 193 2.40 -1.75 -15.08
C LYS A 193 1.55 -0.67 -14.41
N PHE A 194 0.23 -0.75 -14.54
CA PHE A 194 -0.71 0.22 -13.98
C PHE A 194 -0.94 0.04 -12.48
N SER A 195 -1.11 1.15 -11.76
CA SER A 195 -1.72 1.20 -10.42
C SER A 195 -2.61 2.42 -10.30
N ILE A 196 -3.76 2.27 -9.63
CA ILE A 196 -4.66 3.41 -9.33
C ILE A 196 -4.00 4.47 -8.44
N LEU A 197 -2.87 4.13 -7.83
CA LEU A 197 -2.10 4.97 -6.93
C LEU A 197 -0.97 5.71 -7.66
N ASP A 198 -0.73 5.47 -8.94
CA ASP A 198 0.37 6.11 -9.69
C ASP A 198 0.19 7.64 -9.80
N SER A 199 -1.06 8.11 -9.81
CA SER A 199 -1.39 9.53 -9.79
C SER A 199 -1.07 10.21 -8.45
N LEU A 200 -0.87 9.46 -7.37
CA LEU A 200 -0.57 10.02 -6.05
C LEU A 200 0.90 10.43 -5.95
N PRO A 201 1.20 11.71 -5.65
CA PRO A 201 2.56 12.16 -5.42
C PRO A 201 3.24 11.35 -4.30
N PRO A 202 4.53 10.96 -4.43
CA PRO A 202 5.22 10.17 -3.41
C PRO A 202 5.22 10.78 -2.00
N ARG A 203 5.15 12.12 -1.90
CA ARG A 203 4.98 12.82 -0.62
C ARG A 203 3.64 12.52 0.07
N ILE A 204 2.56 12.38 -0.71
CA ILE A 204 1.22 12.07 -0.18
C ILE A 204 1.20 10.62 0.28
N LYS A 205 1.71 9.69 -0.54
CA LYS A 205 1.84 8.27 -0.16
C LYS A 205 2.56 8.10 1.18
N ARG A 206 3.74 8.74 1.31
CA ARG A 206 4.53 8.70 2.55
C ARG A 206 3.82 9.32 3.75
N GLU A 207 3.14 10.44 3.56
CA GLU A 207 2.46 11.13 4.65
C GLU A 207 1.22 10.36 5.14
N VAL A 208 0.44 9.78 4.23
CA VAL A 208 -0.68 8.87 4.59
C VAL A 208 -0.15 7.71 5.42
N LEU A 209 0.90 7.02 4.95
CA LEU A 209 1.49 5.91 5.69
C LEU A 209 2.02 6.35 7.05
N ARG A 210 2.72 7.48 7.14
CA ARG A 210 3.27 8.01 8.39
C ARG A 210 2.18 8.27 9.43
N LEU A 211 1.09 8.92 9.03
CA LEU A 211 -0.03 9.24 9.91
C LEU A 211 -0.81 7.97 10.28
N ALA A 212 -1.08 7.09 9.31
CA ALA A 212 -1.77 5.83 9.53
C ALA A 212 -0.98 4.88 10.44
N SER A 213 0.35 4.89 10.40
CA SER A 213 1.18 4.10 11.31
C SER A 213 1.14 4.57 12.76
N ALA A 214 0.69 5.81 13.01
CA ALA A 214 0.53 6.34 14.36
C ALA A 214 -0.91 6.18 14.90
N GLU A 215 -1.87 5.87 14.02
CA GLU A 215 -3.28 5.65 14.37
C GLU A 215 -3.53 4.14 14.45
N MET A 216 -3.96 3.65 15.62
CA MET A 216 -3.97 2.22 15.92
C MET A 216 -4.91 1.41 15.01
N THR A 217 -6.09 1.95 14.67
CA THR A 217 -7.06 1.22 13.84
C THR A 217 -6.59 1.14 12.38
N ALA A 218 -6.01 2.21 11.85
CA ALA A 218 -5.37 2.25 10.55
C ALA A 218 -4.12 1.34 10.49
N GLU A 219 -3.34 1.29 11.57
CA GLU A 219 -2.16 0.42 11.69
C GLU A 219 -2.55 -1.07 11.60
N ARG A 220 -3.63 -1.46 12.27
CA ARG A 220 -4.22 -2.80 12.18
C ARG A 220 -4.84 -3.10 10.82
N ALA A 221 -5.50 -2.11 10.20
CA ALA A 221 -6.00 -2.24 8.83
C ALA A 221 -4.87 -2.46 7.82
N MET A 222 -3.75 -1.74 7.95
CA MET A 222 -2.54 -1.99 7.17
C MET A 222 -1.96 -3.37 7.48
N GLY A 223 -1.96 -3.76 8.76
CA GLY A 223 -1.53 -5.08 9.22
C GLY A 223 -2.30 -6.21 8.55
N ALA A 224 -3.63 -6.11 8.44
CA ALA A 224 -4.46 -7.11 7.76
C ALA A 224 -4.09 -7.28 6.27
N MET A 225 -3.92 -6.16 5.55
CA MET A 225 -3.53 -6.17 4.13
C MET A 225 -2.12 -6.72 3.91
N VAL A 226 -1.14 -6.23 4.68
CA VAL A 226 0.27 -6.66 4.55
C VAL A 226 0.43 -8.09 5.06
N GLY A 227 -0.30 -8.46 6.10
CA GLY A 227 -0.32 -9.81 6.67
C GLY A 227 -0.80 -10.84 5.66
N MET A 228 -1.90 -10.56 4.94
CA MET A 228 -2.36 -11.36 3.81
C MET A 228 -1.24 -11.56 2.78
N ALA A 229 -0.61 -10.47 2.33
CA ALA A 229 0.37 -10.49 1.26
C ALA A 229 1.69 -11.18 1.64
N VAL A 230 2.16 -10.95 2.87
CA VAL A 230 3.35 -11.61 3.40
C VAL A 230 3.11 -13.10 3.54
N ALA A 231 1.93 -13.49 4.05
CA ALA A 231 1.62 -14.89 4.28
C ALA A 231 1.45 -15.68 2.98
N ASP A 232 0.72 -15.14 2.00
CA ASP A 232 0.65 -15.65 0.62
C ASP A 232 2.07 -15.86 0.07
N SER A 233 2.91 -14.82 0.09
CA SER A 233 4.25 -14.86 -0.51
C SER A 233 5.17 -15.93 0.08
N ILE A 234 4.93 -16.35 1.33
CA ILE A 234 5.67 -17.41 2.01
C ILE A 234 5.00 -18.77 1.77
N GLY A 235 3.68 -18.84 1.94
CA GLY A 235 2.89 -20.05 1.80
C GLY A 235 2.99 -20.66 0.39
N ALA A 236 3.10 -19.83 -0.65
CA ALA A 236 3.23 -20.27 -2.03
C ALA A 236 4.50 -21.11 -2.30
N PHE A 237 5.54 -21.00 -1.47
CA PHE A 237 6.72 -21.87 -1.56
C PHE A 237 6.44 -23.29 -1.03
N LEU A 238 5.48 -23.42 -0.11
CA LEU A 238 5.11 -24.64 0.60
C LEU A 238 3.83 -25.30 0.07
N GLU A 239 3.08 -24.58 -0.76
CA GLU A 239 1.88 -25.06 -1.44
C GLU A 239 2.14 -26.37 -2.22
N PHE A 240 1.13 -27.25 -2.24
CA PHE A 240 1.11 -28.59 -2.84
C PHE A 240 2.02 -29.63 -2.17
N LEU A 241 2.77 -29.26 -1.14
CA LEU A 241 3.53 -30.24 -0.36
C LEU A 241 2.57 -31.06 0.52
N PRO A 242 2.75 -32.40 0.60
CA PRO A 242 1.93 -33.24 1.46
C PRO A 242 1.97 -32.81 2.92
N VAL A 243 0.80 -32.82 3.58
CA VAL A 243 0.66 -32.56 5.01
C VAL A 243 1.65 -33.40 5.82
N GLY A 244 2.44 -32.73 6.67
CA GLY A 244 3.42 -33.38 7.53
C GLY A 244 4.66 -33.93 6.80
N LYS A 245 4.91 -33.53 5.55
CA LYS A 245 6.16 -33.86 4.84
C LYS A 245 7.37 -33.32 5.61
N LYS A 246 8.26 -34.24 6.01
CA LYS A 246 9.50 -33.89 6.72
C LYS A 246 10.46 -33.13 5.79
N GLY A 247 11.20 -32.18 6.36
CA GLY A 247 12.23 -31.40 5.64
C GLY A 247 11.70 -30.19 4.86
N SER A 248 10.39 -29.96 4.86
CA SER A 248 9.76 -28.79 4.26
C SER A 248 9.18 -27.89 5.34
N ARG A 249 9.65 -26.64 5.44
CA ARG A 249 9.15 -25.66 6.41
C ARG A 249 9.63 -24.24 6.11
N PHE A 250 8.89 -23.25 6.59
CA PHE A 250 9.36 -21.89 6.81
C PHE A 250 10.04 -21.78 8.17
N ASN A 251 11.23 -21.16 8.19
CA ASN A 251 12.01 -20.90 9.40
C ASN A 251 11.92 -19.41 9.77
N PRO A 252 11.28 -19.05 10.90
CA PRO A 252 11.07 -17.65 11.28
C PRO A 252 12.36 -16.93 11.70
N LYS A 253 13.43 -17.66 12.06
CA LYS A 253 14.70 -17.04 12.46
C LYS A 253 15.49 -16.57 11.23
N THR A 254 15.59 -17.43 10.22
CA THR A 254 16.33 -17.16 8.98
C THR A 254 15.47 -16.49 7.91
N LEU A 255 14.14 -16.54 8.07
CA LEU A 255 13.15 -16.12 7.07
C LEU A 255 13.35 -16.84 5.73
N GLN A 256 13.76 -18.10 5.77
CA GLN A 256 13.95 -18.94 4.59
C GLN A 256 12.95 -20.09 4.59
N VAL A 257 12.58 -20.54 3.39
CA VAL A 257 11.80 -21.74 3.18
C VAL A 257 12.74 -22.87 2.81
N GLU A 258 12.70 -23.94 3.59
CA GLU A 258 13.43 -25.18 3.37
C GLU A 258 12.52 -26.18 2.65
N GLY A 259 13.07 -26.97 1.74
CA GLY A 259 12.31 -28.04 1.06
C GLY A 259 11.09 -27.56 0.27
N SER A 260 11.15 -26.36 -0.32
CA SER A 260 10.05 -25.74 -1.06
C SER A 260 9.69 -26.49 -2.34
N PHE A 261 8.42 -26.48 -2.71
CA PHE A 261 7.98 -26.84 -4.07
C PHE A 261 8.05 -25.64 -5.02
N ASN A 262 7.56 -24.48 -4.57
CA ASN A 262 7.54 -23.22 -5.32
C ASN A 262 7.11 -23.41 -6.80
N LYS A 263 5.89 -23.95 -6.99
CA LYS A 263 5.34 -24.32 -8.31
C LYS A 263 5.48 -23.21 -9.35
N PHE A 264 5.26 -21.97 -8.91
CA PHE A 264 5.24 -20.79 -9.77
C PHE A 264 6.59 -20.10 -9.94
N LYS A 265 7.66 -20.63 -9.35
CA LYS A 265 9.03 -20.07 -9.38
C LYS A 265 9.07 -18.60 -8.91
N LEU A 266 8.37 -18.32 -7.82
CA LEU A 266 8.30 -16.99 -7.24
C LEU A 266 9.66 -16.59 -6.64
N LYS A 267 9.99 -15.30 -6.74
CA LYS A 267 11.08 -14.65 -6.01
C LYS A 267 10.57 -14.24 -4.62
N PRO A 268 11.44 -14.11 -3.60
CA PRO A 268 11.00 -13.75 -2.25
C PRO A 268 10.21 -12.44 -2.22
N GLY A 269 9.01 -12.49 -1.63
CA GLY A 269 8.06 -11.37 -1.54
C GLY A 269 7.13 -11.21 -2.75
N GLN A 270 7.24 -12.05 -3.79
CA GLN A 270 6.20 -12.14 -4.81
C GLN A 270 5.05 -13.01 -4.28
N TRP A 271 3.83 -12.61 -4.61
CA TRP A 271 2.57 -13.21 -4.17
C TRP A 271 1.82 -13.89 -5.33
N THR A 272 0.74 -14.61 -5.01
CA THR A 272 -0.13 -15.37 -5.93
C THR A 272 -1.47 -14.66 -6.15
N ASP A 273 -2.52 -15.42 -6.43
CA ASP A 273 -3.87 -14.93 -6.64
C ASP A 273 -4.51 -14.38 -5.37
N ASP A 274 -4.21 -14.90 -4.19
CA ASP A 274 -4.79 -14.45 -2.91
C ASP A 274 -4.62 -12.94 -2.73
N THR A 275 -3.37 -12.48 -2.84
CA THR A 275 -3.05 -11.05 -2.74
C THR A 275 -3.48 -10.29 -3.98
N SER A 276 -3.29 -10.83 -5.19
CA SER A 276 -3.64 -10.10 -6.42
C SER A 276 -5.14 -9.79 -6.48
N MET A 277 -5.98 -10.76 -6.09
CA MET A 277 -7.43 -10.58 -5.96
C MET A 277 -7.77 -9.65 -4.80
N GLY A 278 -7.08 -9.75 -3.65
CA GLY A 278 -7.25 -8.79 -2.55
C GLY A 278 -6.96 -7.35 -2.98
N LEU A 279 -5.91 -7.12 -3.78
CA LEU A 279 -5.59 -5.79 -4.31
C LEU A 279 -6.64 -5.30 -5.32
N CYS A 280 -7.19 -6.18 -6.15
CA CYS A 280 -8.31 -5.83 -7.04
C CYS A 280 -9.56 -5.41 -6.27
N LEU A 281 -9.88 -6.12 -5.19
CA LEU A 281 -11.00 -5.82 -4.31
C LEU A 281 -10.80 -4.45 -3.61
N ALA A 282 -9.59 -4.20 -3.10
CA ALA A 282 -9.21 -2.91 -2.52
C ALA A 282 -9.35 -1.76 -3.52
N ASP A 283 -8.85 -1.93 -4.74
CA ASP A 283 -8.92 -0.89 -5.77
C ASP A 283 -10.36 -0.57 -6.16
N SER A 284 -11.24 -1.57 -6.23
CA SER A 284 -12.66 -1.35 -6.49
C SER A 284 -13.33 -0.54 -5.38
N LEU A 285 -13.16 -0.94 -4.11
CA LEU A 285 -13.71 -0.22 -2.96
C LEU A 285 -13.22 1.23 -2.91
N LEU A 286 -11.94 1.45 -3.17
CA LEU A 286 -11.34 2.78 -3.21
C LEU A 286 -11.90 3.63 -4.36
N VAL A 287 -12.01 3.09 -5.57
CA VAL A 287 -12.47 3.88 -6.73
C VAL A 287 -13.98 4.11 -6.68
N CYS A 288 -14.76 3.07 -6.37
CA CYS A 288 -16.22 3.12 -6.32
C CYS A 288 -16.76 3.77 -5.03
N ARG A 289 -15.91 3.96 -4.00
CA ARG A 289 -16.31 4.49 -2.67
C ARG A 289 -17.40 3.65 -2.01
N GLY A 290 -17.33 2.35 -2.22
CA GLY A 290 -18.35 1.40 -1.83
C GLY A 290 -18.16 0.10 -2.59
N TYR A 291 -18.99 -0.88 -2.28
CA TYR A 291 -18.92 -2.20 -2.90
C TYR A 291 -19.63 -2.20 -4.26
N ASP A 292 -18.92 -2.62 -5.30
CA ASP A 292 -19.45 -2.88 -6.64
C ASP A 292 -18.93 -4.24 -7.15
N GLY A 293 -19.73 -5.28 -6.99
CA GLY A 293 -19.37 -6.64 -7.40
C GLY A 293 -19.06 -6.76 -8.90
N ALA A 294 -19.67 -5.92 -9.75
CA ALA A 294 -19.44 -5.95 -11.19
C ALA A 294 -18.04 -5.40 -11.52
N ASP A 295 -17.66 -4.28 -10.91
CA ASP A 295 -16.31 -3.69 -11.06
C ASP A 295 -15.23 -4.64 -10.52
N ILE A 296 -15.47 -5.28 -9.37
CA ILE A 296 -14.57 -6.31 -8.79
C ILE A 296 -14.32 -7.45 -9.80
N ARG A 297 -15.38 -7.98 -10.42
CA ARG A 297 -15.25 -9.06 -11.42
C ARG A 297 -14.46 -8.62 -12.65
N VAL A 298 -14.66 -7.39 -13.13
CA VAL A 298 -13.84 -6.82 -14.22
C VAL A 298 -12.37 -6.72 -13.82
N ARG A 299 -12.07 -6.31 -12.58
CA ARG A 299 -10.68 -6.24 -12.09
C ARG A 299 -10.05 -7.61 -11.94
N PHE A 300 -10.78 -8.64 -11.49
CA PHE A 300 -10.27 -10.02 -11.48
C PHE A 300 -9.96 -10.54 -12.88
N TRP A 301 -10.83 -10.22 -13.85
CA TRP A 301 -10.56 -10.55 -15.25
C TRP A 301 -9.29 -9.86 -15.76
N ASN A 302 -9.13 -8.56 -15.48
CA ASN A 302 -7.93 -7.81 -15.84
C ASN A 302 -6.67 -8.31 -15.12
N TRP A 303 -6.79 -8.74 -13.87
CA TRP A 303 -5.69 -9.40 -13.17
C TRP A 303 -5.25 -10.64 -13.93
N TRP A 304 -6.16 -11.56 -14.20
CA TRP A 304 -5.79 -12.82 -14.82
C TRP A 304 -5.30 -12.68 -16.26
N HIS A 305 -6.00 -11.90 -17.08
CA HIS A 305 -5.75 -11.81 -18.53
C HIS A 305 -4.79 -10.69 -18.94
N ARG A 306 -4.64 -9.65 -18.10
CA ARG A 306 -3.85 -8.43 -18.43
C ARG A 306 -2.76 -8.12 -17.41
N GLY A 307 -2.64 -8.93 -16.35
CA GLY A 307 -1.59 -8.83 -15.35
C GLY A 307 -1.79 -7.72 -14.33
N TYR A 308 -2.99 -7.14 -14.22
CA TYR A 308 -3.32 -6.13 -13.22
C TYR A 308 -3.05 -6.62 -11.79
N ASN A 309 -2.44 -5.79 -10.94
CA ASN A 309 -2.13 -6.11 -9.54
C ASN A 309 -1.33 -7.41 -9.30
N ASN A 310 -0.66 -7.93 -10.33
CA ASN A 310 0.28 -9.04 -10.16
C ASN A 310 1.51 -8.65 -9.36
N ALA A 311 2.10 -9.63 -8.68
CA ALA A 311 3.43 -9.55 -8.07
C ALA A 311 4.58 -9.25 -9.05
N PHE A 312 4.28 -9.30 -10.35
CA PHE A 312 5.23 -9.21 -11.44
C PHE A 312 5.30 -7.83 -12.10
N ARG A 313 4.54 -6.84 -11.60
CA ARG A 313 4.51 -5.47 -12.13
C ARG A 313 5.92 -4.88 -12.34
N ARG A 314 6.87 -5.25 -11.47
CA ARG A 314 8.26 -4.80 -11.48
C ARG A 314 9.27 -5.89 -11.80
N ASP A 315 8.80 -7.07 -12.22
CA ASP A 315 9.67 -8.15 -12.63
C ASP A 315 9.81 -8.17 -14.16
N PRO A 316 10.97 -7.78 -14.71
CA PRO A 316 11.15 -7.71 -16.16
C PRO A 316 11.03 -9.08 -16.84
N GLU A 317 11.18 -10.19 -16.12
CA GLU A 317 11.19 -11.56 -16.66
C GLU A 317 9.80 -12.20 -16.72
N ARG A 318 8.76 -11.54 -16.17
CA ARG A 318 7.44 -12.14 -15.97
C ARG A 318 6.36 -11.33 -16.69
N ARG A 319 5.41 -12.05 -17.30
CA ARG A 319 4.30 -11.46 -18.09
C ARG A 319 2.92 -12.04 -17.77
N ASN A 320 2.84 -13.20 -17.14
CA ASN A 320 1.58 -13.92 -16.91
C ASN A 320 1.24 -14.00 -15.43
N SER A 321 -0.06 -13.95 -15.13
CA SER A 321 -0.65 -14.19 -13.81
C SER A 321 -0.52 -15.66 -13.41
N VAL A 322 -0.55 -15.93 -12.11
CA VAL A 322 -0.43 -17.29 -11.54
C VAL A 322 -1.45 -17.49 -10.43
N GLY A 323 -1.65 -18.74 -10.00
CA GLY A 323 -2.50 -19.07 -8.84
C GLY A 323 -3.97 -19.37 -9.14
N LEU A 324 -4.54 -18.86 -10.24
CA LEU A 324 -5.99 -18.95 -10.50
C LEU A 324 -6.61 -20.34 -10.28
N GLY A 325 -7.46 -20.41 -9.25
CA GLY A 325 -8.30 -21.56 -8.96
C GLY A 325 -9.38 -21.82 -10.01
N GLY A 326 -9.75 -23.09 -10.18
CA GLY A 326 -10.70 -23.53 -11.22
C GLY A 326 -12.09 -22.88 -11.12
N ASN A 327 -12.59 -22.62 -9.91
CA ASN A 327 -13.91 -22.02 -9.70
C ASN A 327 -13.92 -20.53 -10.11
N VAL A 328 -12.88 -19.79 -9.73
CA VAL A 328 -12.68 -18.41 -10.18
C VAL A 328 -12.56 -18.38 -11.71
N ALA A 329 -11.79 -19.30 -12.31
CA ALA A 329 -11.65 -19.39 -13.77
C ALA A 329 -13.00 -19.57 -14.49
N VAL A 330 -13.93 -20.34 -13.93
CA VAL A 330 -15.28 -20.47 -14.48
C VAL A 330 -16.04 -19.14 -14.37
N SER A 331 -15.99 -18.48 -13.21
CA SER A 331 -16.69 -17.21 -12.98
C SER A 331 -16.23 -16.06 -13.90
N LEU A 332 -14.99 -16.13 -14.40
CA LEU A 332 -14.41 -15.13 -15.30
C LEU A 332 -14.87 -15.29 -16.76
N LYS A 333 -15.41 -16.45 -17.16
CA LYS A 333 -15.91 -16.65 -18.53
C LYS A 333 -17.05 -15.70 -18.87
N ASP A 334 -17.94 -15.46 -17.90
CA ASP A 334 -19.12 -14.62 -18.06
C ASP A 334 -18.81 -13.12 -18.08
N VAL A 335 -17.56 -12.74 -17.78
CA VAL A 335 -17.11 -11.34 -17.82
C VAL A 335 -16.82 -10.88 -19.26
N MET A 336 -16.51 -11.81 -20.18
CA MET A 336 -16.05 -11.48 -21.55
C MET A 336 -17.10 -10.83 -22.46
N ASP A 337 -18.40 -10.99 -22.20
CA ASP A 337 -19.44 -10.67 -23.18
C ASP A 337 -20.40 -9.55 -22.74
N SER A 338 -20.26 -9.04 -21.52
CA SER A 338 -21.24 -8.11 -20.93
C SER A 338 -20.66 -7.26 -19.81
N SER A 339 -21.47 -6.34 -19.29
CA SER A 339 -21.29 -5.80 -17.95
C SER A 339 -21.63 -6.90 -16.96
N PRO A 340 -20.64 -7.52 -16.28
CA PRO A 340 -20.91 -8.69 -15.47
C PRO A 340 -21.90 -8.35 -14.36
N SER A 341 -22.81 -9.27 -14.05
CA SER A 341 -23.63 -9.18 -12.85
C SER A 341 -22.74 -9.05 -11.60
N PRO A 342 -23.18 -8.37 -10.53
CA PRO A 342 -22.38 -8.26 -9.31
C PRO A 342 -22.03 -9.61 -8.67
N ARG A 343 -22.91 -10.61 -8.84
CA ARG A 343 -22.71 -11.98 -8.38
C ARG A 343 -22.49 -12.93 -9.55
N PHE A 344 -21.67 -13.95 -9.36
CA PHE A 344 -21.61 -15.10 -10.26
C PHE A 344 -22.63 -16.14 -9.80
N GLU A 345 -23.46 -16.63 -10.72
CA GLU A 345 -24.52 -17.59 -10.42
C GLU A 345 -24.15 -18.98 -10.97
N SER A 346 -24.34 -20.00 -10.15
CA SER A 346 -24.20 -21.40 -10.56
C SER A 346 -25.04 -22.29 -9.65
N ASN A 347 -25.45 -23.46 -10.16
CA ASN A 347 -26.17 -24.47 -9.37
C ASN A 347 -25.23 -25.31 -8.48
N ARG A 348 -23.94 -24.96 -8.39
CA ARG A 348 -22.96 -25.66 -7.56
C ARG A 348 -22.78 -24.93 -6.23
N GLU A 349 -22.70 -25.68 -5.14
CA GLU A 349 -22.45 -25.17 -3.79
C GLU A 349 -21.03 -24.59 -3.59
N ASP A 350 -20.19 -24.56 -4.63
CA ASP A 350 -18.81 -24.05 -4.64
C ASP A 350 -18.27 -23.47 -3.32
N ALA A 351 -17.65 -24.33 -2.53
CA ALA A 351 -17.17 -23.99 -1.19
C ALA A 351 -15.65 -23.83 -1.12
N GLY A 352 -14.99 -23.54 -2.24
CA GLY A 352 -13.56 -23.27 -2.30
C GLY A 352 -13.15 -22.05 -1.46
N ASN A 353 -11.87 -21.97 -1.10
CA ASN A 353 -11.32 -20.87 -0.29
C ASN A 353 -11.00 -19.58 -1.08
N GLY A 354 -11.22 -19.57 -2.40
CA GLY A 354 -10.84 -18.47 -3.28
C GLY A 354 -11.47 -17.11 -2.98
N SER A 355 -12.56 -17.07 -2.20
CA SER A 355 -13.17 -15.83 -1.71
C SER A 355 -12.64 -15.38 -0.34
N ILE A 356 -12.36 -16.32 0.58
CA ILE A 356 -11.94 -15.99 1.95
C ILE A 356 -10.47 -15.57 2.01
N MET A 357 -9.62 -16.10 1.13
CA MET A 357 -8.19 -15.79 1.10
C MET A 357 -7.86 -14.34 0.70
N ARG A 358 -8.79 -13.66 0.02
CA ARG A 358 -8.63 -12.29 -0.52
C ARG A 358 -9.39 -11.21 0.24
N LEU A 359 -9.96 -11.54 1.41
CA LEU A 359 -11.12 -10.86 1.96
C LEU A 359 -10.84 -9.49 2.59
N ALA A 360 -9.67 -9.31 3.22
CA ALA A 360 -9.30 -8.18 4.08
C ALA A 360 -9.78 -6.79 3.64
N PRO A 361 -9.71 -6.39 2.35
CA PRO A 361 -10.15 -5.06 1.94
C PRO A 361 -11.59 -4.71 2.31
N VAL A 362 -12.52 -5.67 2.24
CA VAL A 362 -13.95 -5.45 2.53
C VAL A 362 -14.20 -5.12 4.00
N PRO A 363 -13.82 -5.96 4.98
CA PRO A 363 -14.03 -5.65 6.38
C PRO A 363 -13.19 -4.45 6.86
N ILE A 364 -12.07 -4.12 6.22
CA ILE A 364 -11.37 -2.85 6.50
C ILE A 364 -12.27 -1.65 6.12
N PHE A 365 -12.84 -1.67 4.91
CA PHE A 365 -13.70 -0.57 4.43
C PHE A 365 -14.98 -0.42 5.25
N PHE A 366 -15.55 -1.53 5.72
CA PHE A 366 -16.75 -1.51 6.56
C PHE A 366 -16.46 -1.64 8.06
N SER A 367 -15.20 -1.43 8.49
CA SER A 367 -14.76 -1.76 9.85
C SER A 367 -15.56 -1.04 10.93
N ALA A 368 -16.06 0.18 10.69
CA ALA A 368 -16.86 0.92 11.67
C ALA A 368 -18.16 0.21 12.10
N ASP A 369 -18.63 -0.78 11.33
CA ASP A 369 -19.81 -1.59 11.64
C ASP A 369 -19.48 -3.08 11.38
N PRO A 370 -19.18 -3.88 12.43
CA PRO A 370 -18.85 -5.30 12.28
C PRO A 370 -19.96 -6.15 11.66
N GLU A 371 -21.24 -5.81 11.88
CA GLU A 371 -22.37 -6.47 11.22
C GLU A 371 -22.33 -6.19 9.72
N LYS A 372 -22.18 -4.92 9.35
CA LYS A 372 -22.07 -4.56 7.94
C LYS A 372 -20.86 -5.16 7.26
N ALA A 373 -19.73 -5.21 7.96
CA ALA A 373 -18.52 -5.85 7.46
C ALA A 373 -18.74 -7.34 7.17
N ALA A 374 -19.47 -8.05 8.04
CA ALA A 374 -19.83 -9.45 7.85
C ALA A 374 -20.75 -9.66 6.63
N GLU A 375 -21.83 -8.88 6.52
CA GLU A 375 -22.77 -8.92 5.38
C GLU A 375 -22.05 -8.68 4.04
N MET A 376 -21.21 -7.63 3.99
CA MET A 376 -20.51 -7.28 2.76
C MET A 376 -19.41 -8.27 2.42
N SER A 377 -18.87 -8.98 3.42
CA SER A 377 -17.90 -10.05 3.22
C SER A 377 -18.55 -11.30 2.62
N GLU A 378 -19.76 -11.64 3.08
CA GLU A 378 -20.60 -12.67 2.45
C GLU A 378 -20.94 -12.31 1.00
N GLU A 379 -21.32 -11.04 0.76
CA GLU A 379 -21.62 -10.53 -0.59
C GLU A 379 -20.39 -10.57 -1.50
N SER A 380 -19.22 -10.19 -1.00
CA SER A 380 -17.94 -10.28 -1.73
C SER A 380 -17.62 -11.71 -2.18
N SER A 381 -17.95 -12.72 -1.39
CA SER A 381 -17.75 -14.12 -1.79
C SER A 381 -18.51 -14.46 -3.07
N ARG A 382 -19.76 -14.00 -3.17
CA ARG A 382 -20.67 -14.27 -4.29
C ARG A 382 -20.24 -13.66 -5.63
N THR A 383 -19.23 -12.79 -5.65
CA THR A 383 -18.65 -12.28 -6.91
C THR A 383 -18.06 -13.39 -7.77
N THR A 384 -17.54 -14.46 -7.16
CA THR A 384 -16.93 -15.59 -7.89
C THR A 384 -17.32 -16.96 -7.33
N HIS A 385 -17.76 -17.06 -6.08
CA HIS A 385 -18.13 -18.32 -5.42
C HIS A 385 -19.62 -18.26 -5.02
N PRO A 386 -20.53 -18.91 -5.76
CA PRO A 386 -21.97 -18.89 -5.47
C PRO A 386 -22.34 -19.71 -4.22
N GLY A 387 -21.42 -20.55 -3.75
CA GLY A 387 -21.60 -21.42 -2.60
C GLY A 387 -21.86 -20.70 -1.29
N ALA A 388 -22.88 -21.15 -0.57
CA ALA A 388 -23.30 -20.52 0.67
C ALA A 388 -22.32 -20.84 1.83
N VAL A 389 -21.63 -21.97 1.79
CA VAL A 389 -20.59 -22.32 2.77
C VAL A 389 -19.39 -21.38 2.70
N ALA A 390 -18.86 -21.10 1.50
CA ALA A 390 -17.75 -20.16 1.35
C ALA A 390 -18.18 -18.74 1.74
N ALA A 391 -19.42 -18.36 1.40
CA ALA A 391 -20.00 -17.08 1.79
C ALA A 391 -20.12 -16.93 3.32
N ALA A 392 -20.60 -17.96 4.03
CA ALA A 392 -20.67 -17.96 5.49
C ALA A 392 -19.28 -17.89 6.14
N ALA A 393 -18.28 -18.58 5.59
CA ALA A 393 -16.90 -18.48 6.06
C ALA A 393 -16.34 -17.05 5.92
N CYS A 394 -16.64 -16.37 4.80
CA CYS A 394 -16.31 -14.96 4.61
C CYS A 394 -17.08 -14.06 5.57
N HIS A 395 -18.34 -14.36 5.86
CA HIS A 395 -19.16 -13.60 6.81
C HIS A 395 -18.50 -13.57 8.19
N PHE A 396 -18.11 -14.73 8.74
CA PHE A 396 -17.41 -14.79 10.03
C PHE A 396 -16.04 -14.11 9.99
N LEU A 397 -15.22 -14.36 8.96
CA LEU A 397 -13.91 -13.69 8.88
C LEU A 397 -14.06 -12.17 8.76
N GLY A 398 -15.08 -11.69 8.04
CA GLY A 398 -15.42 -10.28 7.96
C GLY A 398 -15.73 -9.66 9.32
N PHE A 399 -16.59 -10.33 10.10
CA PHE A 399 -16.89 -9.94 11.48
C PHE A 399 -15.64 -9.93 12.36
N PHE A 400 -14.83 -11.00 12.32
CA PHE A 400 -13.59 -11.10 13.07
C PHE A 400 -12.63 -9.96 12.76
N LEU A 401 -12.39 -9.66 11.47
CA LEU A 401 -11.43 -8.64 11.05
C LEU A 401 -11.90 -7.24 11.46
N ALA A 402 -13.19 -6.93 11.31
CA ALA A 402 -13.75 -5.65 11.75
C ALA A 402 -13.61 -5.47 13.27
N ARG A 403 -13.91 -6.51 14.06
CA ARG A 403 -13.65 -6.46 15.51
C ARG A 403 -12.19 -6.27 15.84
N ALA A 404 -11.30 -7.05 15.21
CA ALA A 404 -9.87 -7.02 15.47
C ALA A 404 -9.26 -5.63 15.22
N ILE A 405 -9.65 -4.98 14.12
CA ILE A 405 -9.24 -3.63 13.77
C ILE A 405 -9.67 -2.63 14.86
N ASN A 406 -10.92 -2.69 15.32
CA ASN A 406 -11.49 -1.75 16.30
C ASN A 406 -11.29 -2.15 17.77
N ARG A 407 -10.44 -3.14 18.07
CA ARG A 407 -10.14 -3.52 19.45
C ARG A 407 -9.68 -2.31 20.26
N ASP A 408 -9.97 -2.30 21.55
CA ASP A 408 -9.43 -1.26 22.43
C ASP A 408 -7.89 -1.26 22.36
N ARG A 409 -7.30 -0.08 22.40
CA ARG A 409 -5.85 0.10 22.50
C ARG A 409 -5.29 -0.45 23.81
N ALA A 410 -6.06 -0.38 24.89
CA ALA A 410 -5.64 -0.87 26.21
C ALA A 410 -5.87 -2.37 26.41
N ALA A 411 -6.48 -3.05 25.43
CA ALA A 411 -6.84 -4.45 25.51
C ALA A 411 -5.57 -5.32 25.58
N THR A 412 -5.46 -6.15 26.62
CA THR A 412 -4.33 -7.06 26.85
C THR A 412 -4.71 -8.52 26.65
N GLU A 413 -5.88 -8.81 26.08
CA GLU A 413 -6.30 -10.19 25.85
C GLU A 413 -5.36 -10.92 24.87
N THR A 414 -5.25 -12.23 25.06
CA THR A 414 -4.51 -13.11 24.16
C THR A 414 -5.29 -13.34 22.87
N ALA A 415 -4.62 -13.81 21.83
CA ALA A 415 -5.28 -14.23 20.60
C ALA A 415 -6.39 -15.28 20.85
N ALA A 416 -6.14 -16.21 21.78
CA ALA A 416 -7.12 -17.19 22.20
C ALA A 416 -8.38 -16.56 22.80
N ALA A 417 -8.21 -15.72 23.83
CA ALA A 417 -9.32 -15.07 24.51
C ALA A 417 -10.13 -14.16 23.56
N PHE A 418 -9.46 -13.43 22.67
CA PHE A 418 -10.13 -12.61 21.67
C PHE A 418 -10.94 -13.45 20.67
N LEU A 419 -10.39 -14.57 20.20
CA LEU A 419 -11.11 -15.44 19.27
C LEU A 419 -12.31 -16.11 19.94
N ASP A 420 -12.19 -16.53 21.20
CA ASP A 420 -13.33 -17.08 21.96
C ASP A 420 -14.45 -16.07 22.14
N ASP A 421 -14.13 -14.86 22.59
CA ASP A 421 -15.08 -13.75 22.74
C ASP A 421 -15.76 -13.40 21.42
N THR A 422 -14.97 -13.33 20.34
CA THR A 422 -15.49 -13.07 18.98
C THR A 422 -16.44 -14.18 18.52
N VAL A 423 -16.11 -15.44 18.77
CA VAL A 423 -16.97 -16.58 18.41
C VAL A 423 -18.25 -16.58 19.24
N GLU A 424 -18.16 -16.33 20.55
CA GLU A 424 -19.33 -16.29 21.42
C GLU A 424 -20.32 -15.22 20.95
N ASP A 425 -19.83 -14.01 20.69
CA ASP A 425 -20.68 -12.91 20.23
C ASP A 425 -21.29 -13.17 18.85
N TYR A 426 -20.51 -13.73 17.93
CA TYR A 426 -21.03 -14.11 16.61
C TYR A 426 -22.15 -15.15 16.71
N LEU A 427 -22.02 -16.12 17.61
CA LEU A 427 -23.02 -17.17 17.82
C LEU A 427 -24.30 -16.66 18.49
N ARG A 428 -24.34 -15.42 19.01
CA ARG A 428 -25.56 -14.80 19.56
C ARG A 428 -26.53 -14.32 18.47
N TRP A 429 -26.08 -14.17 17.23
CA TRP A 429 -26.95 -13.76 16.13
C TRP A 429 -27.91 -14.87 15.73
N ASP A 430 -29.09 -14.49 15.22
CA ASP A 430 -30.03 -15.45 14.67
C ASP A 430 -29.54 -15.89 13.28
N TRP A 431 -29.42 -17.20 13.07
CA TRP A 431 -28.88 -17.78 11.84
C TRP A 431 -29.99 -18.48 11.06
N PRO A 432 -30.71 -17.75 10.18
CA PRO A 432 -31.95 -18.24 9.57
C PRO A 432 -31.76 -19.29 8.46
N SER A 433 -30.54 -19.79 8.18
CA SER A 433 -30.28 -20.65 7.01
C SER A 433 -29.35 -21.86 7.27
N ALA A 434 -29.63 -22.98 6.58
CA ALA A 434 -28.87 -24.24 6.64
C ALA A 434 -27.35 -24.13 6.32
N PRO A 435 -26.86 -23.24 5.43
CA PRO A 435 -25.43 -23.10 5.16
C PRO A 435 -24.61 -22.59 6.35
N HIS A 436 -25.21 -21.74 7.20
CA HIS A 436 -24.59 -21.28 8.43
C HIS A 436 -24.42 -22.41 9.45
N ALA A 437 -25.20 -23.50 9.36
CA ALA A 437 -25.10 -24.62 10.29
C ALA A 437 -23.71 -25.31 10.24
N LYS A 438 -23.07 -25.40 9.05
CA LYS A 438 -21.71 -25.96 8.95
C LYS A 438 -20.67 -25.05 9.60
N LEU A 439 -20.78 -23.74 9.38
CA LEU A 439 -19.93 -22.76 10.03
C LEU A 439 -20.12 -22.79 11.55
N VAL A 440 -21.36 -22.75 12.05
CA VAL A 440 -21.67 -22.83 13.48
C VAL A 440 -21.05 -24.09 14.10
N ARG A 441 -21.13 -25.24 13.41
CA ARG A 441 -20.49 -26.49 13.86
C ARG A 441 -18.97 -26.36 13.97
N LEU A 442 -18.31 -25.73 12.98
CA LEU A 442 -16.87 -25.41 13.05
C LEU A 442 -16.55 -24.48 14.22
N LEU A 443 -17.36 -23.44 14.43
CA LEU A 443 -17.15 -22.45 15.50
C LEU A 443 -17.31 -23.06 16.90
N HIS A 444 -18.16 -24.08 17.07
CA HIS A 444 -18.22 -24.86 18.31
C HIS A 444 -16.95 -25.66 18.61
N SER A 445 -16.16 -26.04 17.59
CA SER A 445 -14.87 -26.72 17.77
C SER A 445 -14.98 -28.02 18.59
N ALA A 446 -15.98 -28.84 18.26
CA ALA A 446 -16.37 -30.02 19.05
C ALA A 446 -16.63 -31.27 18.18
N GLU A 447 -15.90 -31.42 17.07
CA GLU A 447 -16.01 -32.57 16.17
C GLU A 447 -15.47 -33.85 16.85
N PRO A 448 -16.22 -34.96 16.87
CA PRO A 448 -15.81 -36.19 17.54
C PRO A 448 -14.62 -36.87 16.85
N GLU A 449 -14.01 -37.83 17.54
CA GLU A 449 -12.99 -38.71 16.95
C GLU A 449 -13.58 -39.48 15.75
N GLY A 450 -12.78 -39.63 14.68
CA GLY A 450 -13.23 -40.24 13.42
C GLY A 450 -14.11 -39.34 12.53
N SER A 451 -14.42 -38.10 12.97
CA SER A 451 -15.13 -37.13 12.13
C SER A 451 -14.36 -36.82 10.84
N ARG A 452 -15.09 -36.64 9.73
CA ARG A 452 -14.53 -36.17 8.45
C ARG A 452 -14.16 -34.69 8.47
N GLU A 453 -14.49 -34.03 9.57
CA GLU A 453 -14.24 -32.63 9.85
C GLU A 453 -13.40 -32.47 11.12
N ARG A 454 -12.66 -33.51 11.54
CA ARG A 454 -11.84 -33.48 12.78
C ARG A 454 -10.90 -32.27 12.83
N CYS A 455 -10.47 -31.73 11.69
CA CYS A 455 -9.66 -30.52 11.60
C CYS A 455 -10.35 -29.22 12.05
N TRP A 456 -11.67 -29.22 12.25
CA TRP A 456 -12.42 -28.07 12.76
C TRP A 456 -12.28 -27.90 14.29
N ASN A 457 -11.60 -28.81 14.98
CA ASN A 457 -11.25 -28.67 16.40
C ASN A 457 -10.08 -27.72 16.63
N TRP A 458 -10.19 -26.49 16.12
CA TRP A 458 -9.15 -25.48 16.21
C TRP A 458 -8.76 -25.10 17.66
N ARG A 459 -9.66 -25.27 18.65
CA ARG A 459 -9.34 -25.06 20.08
C ARG A 459 -8.43 -26.14 20.67
N ASP A 460 -8.41 -27.33 20.09
CA ASP A 460 -7.60 -28.44 20.59
C ASP A 460 -6.12 -28.20 20.28
N ALA A 461 -5.28 -28.15 21.31
CA ALA A 461 -3.85 -27.89 21.17
C ALA A 461 -3.09 -29.02 20.45
N ALA A 462 -3.65 -30.24 20.39
CA ALA A 462 -3.09 -31.35 19.62
C ALA A 462 -3.52 -31.31 18.13
N GLY A 463 -4.45 -30.42 17.78
CA GLY A 463 -4.94 -30.20 16.42
C GLY A 463 -3.89 -29.63 15.46
N PRO A 464 -4.26 -29.39 14.19
CA PRO A 464 -5.61 -29.49 13.63
C PRO A 464 -5.91 -30.85 12.98
N PHE A 465 -5.33 -31.96 13.44
CA PHE A 465 -5.73 -33.34 13.05
C PHE A 465 -5.88 -33.58 11.54
N LEU A 466 -4.98 -33.01 10.74
CA LEU A 466 -5.14 -32.98 9.28
C LEU A 466 -5.03 -34.37 8.65
N LYS A 467 -4.20 -35.26 9.22
CA LYS A 467 -4.02 -36.62 8.69
C LYS A 467 -5.26 -37.47 8.96
N GLU A 468 -5.74 -37.43 10.20
CA GLU A 468 -6.94 -38.11 10.67
C GLU A 468 -8.16 -37.65 9.86
N THR A 469 -8.26 -36.35 9.58
CA THR A 469 -9.30 -35.78 8.72
C THR A 469 -9.26 -36.37 7.31
N LEU A 470 -8.07 -36.42 6.70
CA LEU A 470 -7.92 -36.95 5.33
C LEU A 470 -8.17 -38.46 5.27
N GLU A 471 -7.74 -39.21 6.29
CA GLU A 471 -8.03 -40.63 6.43
C GLU A 471 -9.54 -40.89 6.54
N ALA A 472 -10.25 -40.14 7.38
CA ALA A 472 -11.70 -40.26 7.55
C ALA A 472 -12.50 -39.91 6.28
N ARG A 473 -11.98 -38.99 5.46
CA ARG A 473 -12.59 -38.60 4.18
C ARG A 473 -12.40 -39.65 3.08
N GLY A 474 -11.34 -40.45 3.13
CA GLY A 474 -11.03 -41.43 2.10
C GLY A 474 -10.81 -40.77 0.73
N SER A 475 -11.43 -41.30 -0.33
CA SER A 475 -11.21 -40.83 -1.71
C SER A 475 -12.13 -39.70 -2.16
N SER A 476 -13.20 -39.39 -1.41
CA SER A 476 -14.16 -38.35 -1.80
C SER A 476 -14.85 -37.70 -0.60
N TYR A 477 -15.09 -36.39 -0.69
CA TYR A 477 -15.73 -35.61 0.36
C TYR A 477 -16.57 -34.49 -0.27
N ASN A 478 -17.81 -34.30 0.21
CA ASN A 478 -18.78 -33.34 -0.33
C ASN A 478 -18.98 -33.41 -1.86
N GLY A 479 -18.83 -34.60 -2.46
CA GLY A 479 -18.97 -34.80 -3.92
C GLY A 479 -17.72 -34.47 -4.74
N TYR A 480 -16.60 -34.14 -4.09
CA TYR A 480 -15.31 -33.85 -4.74
C TYR A 480 -14.26 -34.92 -4.42
N PRO A 481 -13.32 -35.19 -5.33
CA PRO A 481 -12.20 -36.08 -5.05
C PRO A 481 -11.30 -35.47 -3.96
N VAL A 482 -10.83 -36.32 -3.06
CA VAL A 482 -9.88 -35.92 -2.02
C VAL A 482 -8.48 -36.34 -2.44
N SER A 483 -7.59 -35.36 -2.61
CA SER A 483 -6.18 -35.61 -2.84
C SER A 483 -5.53 -36.17 -1.58
N PRO A 484 -4.85 -37.34 -1.65
CA PRO A 484 -4.15 -37.89 -0.49
C PRO A 484 -3.14 -36.87 0.05
N ASN A 485 -3.20 -36.59 1.36
CA ASN A 485 -2.29 -35.67 2.06
C ASN A 485 -2.36 -34.19 1.64
N TYR A 486 -3.44 -33.71 1.01
CA TYR A 486 -3.63 -32.29 0.69
C TYR A 486 -4.96 -31.76 1.26
N VAL A 487 -4.90 -30.62 1.95
CA VAL A 487 -6.00 -30.01 2.69
C VAL A 487 -5.85 -28.48 2.69
N GLY A 488 -6.95 -27.75 2.94
CA GLY A 488 -6.97 -26.28 3.04
C GLY A 488 -7.75 -25.59 1.92
N ALA A 489 -7.91 -26.25 0.77
CA ALA A 489 -8.67 -25.73 -0.39
C ALA A 489 -10.18 -25.59 -0.13
N TYR A 490 -10.71 -26.30 0.86
CA TYR A 490 -12.09 -26.12 1.33
C TYR A 490 -12.13 -24.95 2.32
N SER A 491 -12.98 -23.95 2.06
CA SER A 491 -13.06 -22.70 2.84
C SER A 491 -13.11 -22.89 4.36
N LEU A 492 -13.92 -23.83 4.86
CA LEU A 492 -14.01 -24.11 6.30
C LEU A 492 -12.76 -24.79 6.85
N ASP A 493 -12.10 -25.67 6.09
CA ASP A 493 -10.83 -26.25 6.53
C ASP A 493 -9.74 -25.18 6.63
N GLY A 494 -9.66 -24.30 5.63
CA GLY A 494 -8.68 -23.21 5.62
C GLY A 494 -8.91 -22.23 6.77
N LEU A 495 -10.18 -21.89 7.05
CA LEU A 495 -10.55 -21.09 8.20
C LEU A 495 -10.17 -21.78 9.53
N ALA A 496 -10.46 -23.07 9.69
CA ALA A 496 -10.11 -23.82 10.90
C ALA A 496 -8.60 -23.87 11.15
N ILE A 497 -7.79 -24.09 10.09
CA ILE A 497 -6.33 -24.11 10.18
C ILE A 497 -5.78 -22.73 10.59
N ALA A 498 -6.33 -21.65 10.02
CA ALA A 498 -5.97 -20.29 10.37
C ALA A 498 -6.36 -19.95 11.82
N MET A 499 -7.60 -20.27 12.23
CA MET A 499 -8.08 -20.10 13.60
C MET A 499 -7.22 -20.86 14.61
N HIS A 500 -6.89 -22.12 14.34
CA HIS A 500 -6.00 -22.91 15.20
C HIS A 500 -4.62 -22.26 15.31
N SER A 501 -4.06 -21.82 14.18
CA SER A 501 -2.74 -21.21 14.16
C SER A 501 -2.69 -19.90 14.93
N PHE A 502 -3.72 -19.08 14.81
CA PHE A 502 -3.89 -17.83 15.54
C PHE A 502 -4.10 -18.08 17.04
N TYR A 503 -5.03 -18.96 17.40
CA TYR A 503 -5.45 -19.23 18.78
C TYR A 503 -4.29 -19.71 19.66
N HIS A 504 -3.42 -20.58 19.13
CA HIS A 504 -2.32 -21.20 19.90
C HIS A 504 -0.99 -20.42 19.81
N THR A 505 -1.04 -19.10 19.58
CA THR A 505 0.15 -18.25 19.42
C THR A 505 0.04 -16.90 20.11
N ALA A 506 1.20 -16.25 20.30
CA ALA A 506 1.29 -14.94 20.95
C ALA A 506 1.84 -13.84 20.04
N SER A 507 2.17 -14.13 18.78
CA SER A 507 2.65 -13.13 17.82
C SER A 507 2.28 -13.45 16.38
N PHE A 508 2.31 -12.42 15.52
CA PHE A 508 2.11 -12.57 14.08
C PHE A 508 3.03 -13.64 13.48
N MET A 509 4.32 -13.60 13.81
CA MET A 509 5.32 -14.50 13.24
C MET A 509 5.12 -15.95 13.68
N GLU A 510 4.67 -16.19 14.92
CA GLU A 510 4.32 -17.53 15.39
C GLU A 510 3.06 -18.06 14.69
N ALA A 511 2.02 -17.23 14.56
CA ALA A 511 0.76 -17.60 13.90
C ALA A 511 1.00 -17.98 12.44
N LEU A 512 1.71 -17.11 11.71
CA LEU A 512 2.08 -17.33 10.32
C LEU A 512 2.91 -18.61 10.16
N THR A 513 3.99 -18.74 10.95
CA THR A 513 4.90 -19.87 10.85
C THR A 513 4.20 -21.19 11.11
N ARG A 514 3.33 -21.24 12.13
CA ARG A 514 2.54 -22.44 12.43
C ARG A 514 1.64 -22.79 11.25
N CYS A 515 0.91 -21.81 10.73
CA CYS A 515 -0.06 -22.02 9.66
C CYS A 515 0.57 -22.57 8.39
N VAL A 516 1.58 -21.89 7.83
CA VAL A 516 2.19 -22.30 6.55
C VAL A 516 2.96 -23.63 6.67
N ASN A 517 3.41 -24.00 7.87
CA ASN A 517 4.11 -25.25 8.12
C ASN A 517 3.18 -26.46 8.25
N PHE A 518 1.86 -26.29 8.25
CA PHE A 518 0.94 -27.40 8.04
C PHE A 518 0.95 -27.94 6.60
N LEU A 519 1.53 -27.17 5.66
CA LEU A 519 1.63 -27.51 4.24
C LEU A 519 0.24 -27.66 3.61
N GLY A 520 0.11 -28.45 2.54
CA GLY A 520 -1.13 -28.51 1.76
C GLY A 520 -1.34 -27.23 0.98
N ASP A 521 -2.45 -26.55 1.26
CA ASP A 521 -2.83 -25.26 0.66
C ASP A 521 -2.25 -24.07 1.45
N ALA A 522 -0.93 -24.04 1.54
CA ALA A 522 -0.20 -23.22 2.51
C ALA A 522 -0.24 -21.71 2.20
N ASP A 523 -0.36 -21.31 0.93
CA ASP A 523 -0.60 -19.93 0.51
C ASP A 523 -1.95 -19.43 0.99
N SER A 524 -3.04 -20.13 0.69
CA SER A 524 -4.38 -19.67 1.08
C SER A 524 -4.65 -19.77 2.57
N THR A 525 -4.28 -20.87 3.21
CA THR A 525 -4.39 -20.96 4.68
C THR A 525 -3.50 -19.92 5.36
N GLY A 526 -2.29 -19.71 4.82
CA GLY A 526 -1.39 -18.63 5.21
C GLY A 526 -2.07 -17.26 5.08
N ALA A 527 -2.63 -16.93 3.93
CA ALA A 527 -3.29 -15.65 3.65
C ALA A 527 -4.45 -15.39 4.61
N ILE A 528 -5.30 -16.39 4.89
CA ILE A 528 -6.39 -16.28 5.88
C ILE A 528 -5.82 -15.98 7.27
N CYS A 529 -4.81 -16.73 7.71
CA CYS A 529 -4.13 -16.51 9.00
C CYS A 529 -3.45 -15.13 9.07
N GLY A 530 -2.81 -14.71 7.98
CA GLY A 530 -2.11 -13.43 7.85
C GLY A 530 -3.06 -12.24 7.96
N GLN A 531 -4.27 -12.33 7.40
CA GLN A 531 -5.32 -11.34 7.60
C GLN A 531 -5.71 -11.24 9.07
N MET A 532 -5.99 -12.38 9.72
CA MET A 532 -6.42 -12.43 11.12
C MET A 532 -5.34 -11.88 12.06
N ALA A 533 -4.12 -12.42 11.95
CA ALA A 533 -2.99 -12.03 12.76
C ALA A 533 -2.59 -10.57 12.49
N GLY A 534 -2.64 -10.12 11.24
CA GLY A 534 -2.34 -8.75 10.87
C GLY A 534 -3.32 -7.74 11.45
N ALA A 535 -4.62 -8.05 11.41
CA ALA A 535 -5.65 -7.21 12.02
C ALA A 535 -5.54 -7.16 13.56
N PHE A 536 -5.13 -8.26 14.19
CA PHE A 536 -5.03 -8.36 15.64
C PHE A 536 -3.75 -7.73 16.19
N TYR A 537 -2.58 -8.06 15.62
CA TYR A 537 -1.27 -7.65 16.11
C TYR A 537 -0.75 -6.34 15.50
N GLY A 538 -1.27 -5.93 14.34
CA GLY A 538 -0.82 -4.73 13.66
C GLY A 538 0.31 -4.93 12.65
N LEU A 539 0.52 -3.94 11.78
CA LEU A 539 1.59 -3.92 10.78
C LEU A 539 3.00 -4.01 11.42
N SER A 540 3.21 -3.31 12.53
CA SER A 540 4.47 -3.23 13.26
C SER A 540 4.90 -4.56 13.88
N ALA A 541 3.96 -5.50 14.06
CA ALA A 541 4.26 -6.86 14.53
C ALA A 541 4.78 -7.79 13.41
N ILE A 542 4.68 -7.38 12.14
CA ILE A 542 5.20 -8.14 10.99
C ILE A 542 6.70 -7.87 10.85
N ASP A 543 7.50 -8.93 10.69
CA ASP A 543 8.96 -8.78 10.53
C ASP A 543 9.29 -7.83 9.36
N ALA A 544 9.97 -6.72 9.67
CA ALA A 544 10.27 -5.66 8.70
C ALA A 544 11.07 -6.16 7.49
N ARG A 545 11.82 -7.25 7.61
CA ARG A 545 12.54 -7.86 6.49
C ARG A 545 11.58 -8.52 5.51
N LEU A 546 10.47 -9.10 5.98
CA LEU A 546 9.42 -9.63 5.13
C LEU A 546 8.64 -8.51 4.43
N VAL A 547 8.28 -7.45 5.17
CA VAL A 547 7.67 -6.25 4.60
C VAL A 547 8.57 -5.63 3.53
N SER A 548 9.88 -5.54 3.79
CA SER A 548 10.85 -5.06 2.80
C SER A 548 10.95 -5.96 1.56
N ARG A 549 10.72 -7.28 1.68
CA ARG A 549 10.71 -8.18 0.51
C ARG A 549 9.51 -7.89 -0.38
N LEU A 550 8.34 -7.63 0.22
CA LEU A 550 7.11 -7.22 -0.46
C LEU A 550 7.27 -5.85 -1.15
N ARG A 551 7.83 -4.87 -0.42
CA ARG A 551 8.10 -3.49 -0.90
C ARG A 551 8.83 -3.42 -2.23
N ARG A 552 9.71 -4.38 -2.51
CA ARG A 552 10.44 -4.46 -3.78
C ARG A 552 9.51 -4.56 -4.99
N TRP A 553 8.36 -5.21 -4.81
CA TRP A 553 7.41 -5.50 -5.88
C TRP A 553 6.23 -4.53 -5.90
N ASP A 554 5.77 -4.04 -4.74
CA ASP A 554 4.56 -3.19 -4.63
C ASP A 554 4.82 -1.71 -4.31
N CYS A 555 6.01 -1.33 -3.83
CA CYS A 555 6.32 0.03 -3.38
C CYS A 555 5.47 0.54 -2.18
N ASP A 556 5.18 -0.32 -1.19
CA ASP A 556 4.30 -0.05 -0.04
C ASP A 556 2.82 0.17 -0.41
N GLU A 557 2.43 -0.14 -1.64
CA GLU A 557 1.05 0.07 -2.10
C GLU A 557 0.04 -0.90 -1.48
N VAL A 558 0.46 -2.06 -0.96
CA VAL A 558 -0.39 -2.96 -0.16
C VAL A 558 -0.77 -2.28 1.16
N ALA A 559 0.21 -1.74 1.90
CA ALA A 559 -0.03 -1.01 3.13
C ALA A 559 -0.85 0.26 2.89
N LEU A 560 -0.52 1.01 1.84
CA LEU A 560 -1.23 2.25 1.50
C LEU A 560 -2.71 1.98 1.22
N ARG A 561 -3.06 0.87 0.56
CA ARG A 561 -4.47 0.48 0.38
C ARG A 561 -5.17 0.24 1.72
N GLY A 562 -4.55 -0.46 2.66
CA GLY A 562 -5.11 -0.67 4.00
C GLY A 562 -5.44 0.64 4.72
N ALA A 563 -4.49 1.59 4.72
CA ALA A 563 -4.69 2.92 5.30
C ALA A 563 -5.82 3.70 4.61
N LEU A 564 -5.84 3.73 3.27
CA LEU A 564 -6.85 4.45 2.51
C LEU A 564 -8.25 3.85 2.71
N LEU A 565 -8.37 2.52 2.67
CA LEU A 565 -9.65 1.82 2.85
C LEU A 565 -10.27 2.13 4.21
N HIS A 566 -9.48 2.07 5.29
CA HIS A 566 -9.96 2.32 6.64
C HIS A 566 -10.54 3.74 6.78
N VAL A 567 -9.78 4.75 6.36
CA VAL A 567 -10.16 6.16 6.50
C VAL A 567 -11.35 6.53 5.60
N LEU A 568 -11.39 6.00 4.37
CA LEU A 568 -12.50 6.25 3.44
C LEU A 568 -13.77 5.53 3.85
N GLY A 569 -13.64 4.30 4.33
CA GLY A 569 -14.74 3.52 4.88
C GLY A 569 -15.49 4.26 5.98
N ALA A 570 -14.75 4.79 6.96
CA ALA A 570 -15.31 5.61 8.04
C ALA A 570 -15.96 6.91 7.54
N SER A 571 -15.43 7.52 6.48
CA SER A 571 -15.92 8.80 5.94
C SER A 571 -17.15 8.66 5.02
N CYS A 572 -17.38 7.48 4.43
CA CYS A 572 -18.46 7.25 3.47
C CYS A 572 -19.82 6.92 4.11
N GLN A 573 -19.90 6.70 5.43
CA GLN A 573 -21.15 6.36 6.14
C GLN A 573 -22.18 7.52 6.25
N GLY A 574 -22.00 8.63 5.53
CA GLY A 574 -22.94 9.77 5.55
C GLY A 574 -22.97 10.63 4.27
N LEU A 575 -22.36 10.18 3.16
CA LEU A 575 -22.34 10.94 1.90
C LEU A 575 -23.35 10.34 0.91
N SER A 576 -24.32 11.14 0.45
CA SER A 576 -25.16 10.80 -0.69
C SER A 576 -24.30 10.72 -1.96
N LEU A 577 -24.06 9.52 -2.46
CA LEU A 577 -23.23 9.29 -3.64
C LEU A 577 -24.00 9.63 -4.93
N PRO A 578 -23.34 10.23 -5.95
CA PRO A 578 -23.92 10.34 -7.28
C PRO A 578 -24.16 8.94 -7.88
N SER A 579 -25.20 8.82 -8.72
CA SER A 579 -25.62 7.56 -9.34
C SER A 579 -24.44 6.79 -9.98
N PRO A 580 -24.39 5.46 -9.86
CA PRO A 580 -23.32 4.65 -10.44
C PRO A 580 -23.19 4.92 -11.95
N CYS A 581 -21.95 5.10 -12.42
CA CYS A 581 -21.68 5.15 -13.85
C CYS A 581 -22.24 3.88 -14.51
N LYS A 582 -23.02 4.04 -15.59
CA LYS A 582 -23.57 2.92 -16.35
C LYS A 582 -22.45 1.96 -16.74
N PRO A 583 -22.66 0.64 -16.64
CA PRO A 583 -21.58 -0.28 -16.87
C PRO A 583 -21.27 -0.36 -18.37
N VAL A 584 -19.98 -0.34 -18.71
CA VAL A 584 -19.47 -0.51 -20.08
C VAL A 584 -19.37 -2.01 -20.35
N THR A 585 -19.71 -2.46 -21.55
CA THR A 585 -19.59 -3.87 -21.96
C THR A 585 -18.28 -4.10 -22.73
N VAL A 586 -17.66 -5.27 -22.57
CA VAL A 586 -16.50 -5.71 -23.38
C VAL A 586 -16.84 -5.71 -24.89
N MET A 587 -18.09 -6.02 -25.24
CA MET A 587 -18.59 -6.04 -26.62
C MET A 587 -18.64 -4.67 -27.31
N GLN A 588 -18.92 -3.57 -26.59
CA GLN A 588 -18.90 -2.21 -27.17
C GLN A 588 -17.49 -1.78 -27.60
N VAL A 589 -16.46 -2.45 -27.06
CA VAL A 589 -15.05 -2.19 -27.34
C VAL A 589 -14.51 -3.06 -28.49
N LEU A 590 -15.10 -4.24 -28.73
CA LEU A 590 -14.70 -5.12 -29.84
C LEU A 590 -15.34 -4.74 -31.19
N LEU A 591 -16.44 -3.98 -31.21
CA LEU A 591 -17.09 -3.60 -32.48
C LEU A 591 -16.41 -2.42 -33.20
N THR A 592 -15.59 -1.61 -32.50
CA THR A 592 -14.82 -0.52 -33.13
C THR A 592 -13.58 -1.01 -33.88
N THR A 593 -13.12 -2.25 -33.65
CA THR A 593 -11.96 -2.84 -34.34
C THR A 593 -12.29 -3.50 -35.68
N SER A 594 -13.58 -3.59 -36.06
CA SER A 594 -13.99 -4.09 -37.38
C SER A 594 -14.00 -3.02 -38.49
N LYS A 595 -13.78 -1.74 -38.16
CA LYS A 595 -13.76 -0.64 -39.16
C LYS A 595 -12.36 -0.13 -39.51
N SER A 596 -11.29 -0.68 -38.95
CA SER A 596 -9.91 -0.21 -39.20
C SER A 596 -9.03 -1.24 -39.91
N SER A 597 -9.59 -2.03 -40.82
CA SER A 597 -8.80 -2.83 -41.76
C SER A 597 -9.45 -2.83 -43.14
N VAL A 598 -8.81 -2.09 -44.05
CA VAL A 598 -8.73 -2.22 -45.52
C VAL A 598 -9.00 -0.87 -46.18
N THR A 599 -7.91 -0.17 -46.51
CA THR A 599 -7.79 0.53 -47.80
C THR A 599 -6.33 0.47 -48.23
N THR A 600 -6.00 -0.55 -49.01
CA THR A 600 -4.90 -0.50 -49.99
C THR A 600 -5.19 0.58 -51.01
N GLU A 601 -4.16 1.35 -51.36
CA GLU A 601 -4.14 2.34 -52.42
C GLU A 601 -4.76 1.81 -53.72
N SER A 602 -5.74 2.53 -54.26
CA SER A 602 -5.84 2.68 -55.70
C SER A 602 -6.44 4.04 -56.05
N THR A 603 -5.82 4.67 -57.04
CA THR A 603 -6.11 5.97 -57.62
C THR A 603 -7.39 5.92 -58.46
N LYS A 604 -8.31 6.88 -58.26
CA LYS A 604 -8.98 7.70 -59.31
C LYS A 604 -10.17 8.53 -58.77
N THR A 605 -10.09 9.81 -59.09
CA THR A 605 -11.14 10.81 -59.42
C THR A 605 -12.60 10.35 -59.51
N ASP A 606 -13.54 10.94 -58.74
CA ASP A 606 -14.42 12.06 -59.18
C ASP A 606 -15.64 12.33 -58.24
N SER A 607 -16.00 13.62 -58.19
CA SER A 607 -17.32 14.26 -57.97
C SER A 607 -18.16 14.09 -56.68
N ALA A 608 -18.25 15.20 -55.93
CA ALA A 608 -19.43 15.93 -55.42
C ALA A 608 -20.72 15.24 -54.91
N SER A 609 -21.09 15.53 -53.66
CA SER A 609 -22.41 16.07 -53.15
C SER A 609 -22.47 15.93 -51.61
N THR A 610 -22.32 17.02 -50.85
CA THR A 610 -23.38 17.72 -50.06
C THR A 610 -24.34 16.83 -49.26
N GLU A 611 -24.23 16.87 -47.93
CA GLU A 611 -25.28 17.44 -47.05
C GLU A 611 -24.82 17.53 -45.58
N GLU A 612 -25.13 18.67 -44.97
CA GLU A 612 -24.86 19.04 -43.58
C GLU A 612 -25.86 18.40 -42.60
N ALA A 613 -25.40 18.06 -41.39
CA ALA A 613 -26.23 18.13 -40.19
C ALA A 613 -25.35 18.47 -38.97
N GLN A 614 -25.56 19.68 -38.46
CA GLN A 614 -24.88 20.30 -37.33
C GLN A 614 -25.27 19.62 -36.00
N SER A 615 -24.28 19.40 -35.12
CA SER A 615 -24.46 19.04 -33.72
C SER A 615 -24.13 20.24 -32.80
N PRO A 616 -24.86 20.42 -31.68
CA PRO A 616 -24.83 21.66 -30.90
C PRO A 616 -23.58 21.79 -30.01
N PRO A 617 -23.18 23.02 -29.63
CA PRO A 617 -21.98 23.25 -28.83
C PRO A 617 -22.17 22.84 -27.36
N ILE A 618 -21.14 22.19 -26.81
CA ILE A 618 -20.99 21.82 -25.41
C ILE A 618 -20.84 23.11 -24.55
N PRO A 619 -21.59 23.28 -23.45
CA PRO A 619 -21.49 24.48 -22.62
C PRO A 619 -20.17 24.51 -21.82
N LYS A 620 -19.51 25.68 -21.86
CA LYS A 620 -18.36 26.02 -21.02
C LYS A 620 -18.83 26.15 -19.57
N ILE A 621 -18.17 25.43 -18.66
CA ILE A 621 -18.36 25.60 -17.22
C ILE A 621 -17.56 26.84 -16.80
N GLU A 622 -18.30 27.82 -16.31
CA GLU A 622 -17.79 29.09 -15.78
C GLU A 622 -17.02 28.88 -14.46
N SER A 623 -15.93 29.61 -14.37
CA SER A 623 -15.11 29.80 -13.18
C SER A 623 -15.90 30.51 -12.08
N PHE A 624 -15.85 29.96 -10.86
CA PHE A 624 -16.25 30.69 -9.65
C PHE A 624 -15.20 31.77 -9.34
N ASP A 625 -15.59 33.02 -9.57
CA ASP A 625 -14.94 34.23 -9.06
C ASP A 625 -15.57 34.60 -7.72
N ASP A 626 -14.75 35.00 -6.75
CA ASP A 626 -15.15 35.88 -5.64
C ASP A 626 -14.17 37.05 -5.55
N LYS A 627 -14.69 38.26 -5.75
CA LYS A 627 -13.98 39.55 -5.72
C LYS A 627 -14.02 40.17 -4.32
N LEU A 628 -12.94 40.84 -3.89
CA LEU A 628 -13.04 42.11 -3.14
C LEU A 628 -11.77 42.99 -3.21
N ALA A 629 -11.93 44.10 -3.95
CA ALA A 629 -11.42 45.48 -3.81
C ALA A 629 -9.92 45.87 -3.71
N CYS A 630 -9.59 46.91 -4.49
CA CYS A 630 -8.30 47.55 -4.81
C CYS A 630 -7.80 48.66 -3.86
N ASN A 631 -6.48 48.95 -4.00
CA ASN A 631 -5.76 50.25 -4.10
C ASN A 631 -4.48 50.25 -3.22
N SER A 632 -3.30 50.73 -3.60
CA SER A 632 -2.73 51.33 -4.83
C SER A 632 -1.19 51.35 -4.69
N ALA A 633 -0.48 51.34 -5.84
CA ALA A 633 0.93 51.72 -6.09
C ALA A 633 2.05 50.64 -6.05
N GLY A 634 2.42 50.13 -7.24
CA GLY A 634 3.78 50.23 -7.79
C GLY A 634 4.79 49.06 -7.73
N PHE A 635 4.84 48.26 -8.83
CA PHE A 635 6.01 47.54 -9.44
C PHE A 635 6.77 46.44 -8.67
N CYS A 636 7.40 45.40 -9.26
CA CYS A 636 7.26 44.61 -10.51
C CYS A 636 8.04 43.27 -10.32
N LEU A 637 7.65 42.21 -11.03
CA LEU A 637 8.01 40.78 -10.87
C LEU A 637 8.73 40.20 -12.11
N LEU A 638 9.38 39.03 -11.98
CA LEU A 638 9.66 38.11 -13.09
C LEU A 638 9.66 36.64 -12.60
N GLN A 639 8.90 35.80 -13.31
CA GLN A 639 8.68 34.36 -13.15
C GLN A 639 8.83 33.72 -14.53
N GLU A 640 9.24 32.45 -14.65
CA GLU A 640 8.84 31.65 -15.80
C GLU A 640 8.71 30.15 -15.46
N THR A 641 7.64 29.60 -16.00
CA THR A 641 7.21 28.20 -16.11
C THR A 641 8.16 27.40 -17.00
N CYS A 642 8.46 26.15 -16.63
CA CYS A 642 9.09 25.20 -17.55
C CYS A 642 8.10 24.06 -17.84
N THR A 643 7.44 24.17 -18.98
CA THR A 643 6.90 23.06 -19.77
C THR A 643 8.04 22.38 -20.53
N SER A 644 8.13 21.06 -20.47
CA SER A 644 8.79 20.21 -21.47
C SER A 644 8.27 18.78 -21.25
N GLN A 645 7.47 18.21 -22.15
CA GLN A 645 7.94 17.44 -23.31
C GLN A 645 9.16 16.58 -22.97
N LEU A 646 8.88 15.33 -22.59
CA LEU A 646 9.40 14.09 -23.21
C LEU A 646 8.56 12.91 -22.73
#